data_AF-A0A929H8N7-F1
#
_entry.id   AF-A0A929H8N7-F1
#
_cell.length_a   1.000
_cell.length_b   1.000
_cell.length_c   1.000
_cell.angle_alpha   90.00
_cell.angle_beta   90.00
_cell.angle_gamma   90.00
#
_symmetry.space_group_name_H-M   'P 1'
#
loop_
_entity.id
_entity.type
_entity.pdbx_description
1 polymer ?
#
loop_
_entity_poly.entity_id
_entity_poly.type
_entity_poly.pdbx_seq_one_letter_code
_entity_poly.pdbx_strand_id
1 'polypeptide(L)'
;MNRRHNHIFLIVIGFLLAIGANAQDSTLHFPFSDRASYPLSSSGQSSPLYLQNPSNIHSQVVYDPLTKKYVFSETIGSWNYRNPTTMTMDEFQRYELRQQVNDYWRLKASGSSLEQQLSFIPPIQVGGEAFDKLFGSNVINIVPTGSAELIFGFNLSKQDNPNISEQLRSVPSFTFDEKIIMNVAGTIGNKMSMDISYNTEATFDFENQTKLEYTGEEDEIIKKIEAGNVNLPIPGSLINGSQSLFGFKTELQFGKLTMTSVFSQQRGESSVITVEGGAQLSEFSITVDDYDVNKHYFLSDYFRENYNKALSRLPVITSDVAITRIEVWVTNKTTNFEQSRNIVAINDLAEPYPMFYDRNPAQTGNYPRNALNNAYGELTTTHSAIRDIKNVTTELEGAGLTLGTDYEKIENARLLSPREYTFNDKLGYISLNTALNTDEILAVAYEYTYRGQTFQVGELSQSSGISAPSSLMMKLIKPTNYTPRSYTWDLMMKNVYALRAYQVVEDDFSLDVLYRDDETGNSVNYLPGGDLDKTILIRLLNLDNMNSQRDPYPDGIFDYMEGTTIIPSNGRVFFPMLEPFGSDLAQIFNDSLDSEQADAAIEKYVFQELYDSTKTKAQQIAEKNKFLIAGQYSSTNGSEIMLNAMNVPQGSVKVTAAGRELMEGADYTVDYMLGRVTIINQGILESGTPIRISLENQSLFNFQTKTLVGTHLNYKISDKFNLGATAMHLTEKPLTQKVNVGDEPISNTIWGLNGSYSTESQLVTTLVDKLPFLETKAPSTFTVVGEFAQ
;
A
#
# COMPACT_ATOMS: atom_id res chain seq x y z
N MET A 1 75.96 20.19 -79.50
CA MET A 1 75.70 19.53 -80.80
C MET A 1 74.25 19.77 -81.17
N ASN A 2 73.95 20.85 -81.89
CA ASN A 2 73.65 20.68 -83.31
C ASN A 2 74.52 19.60 -83.99
N ARG A 3 73.91 18.42 -84.13
CA ARG A 3 73.81 17.54 -85.30
C ARG A 3 72.52 16.73 -85.03
N ARG A 4 71.45 16.73 -85.83
CA ARG A 4 71.25 17.24 -87.18
C ARG A 4 70.26 18.40 -87.23
N HIS A 5 70.61 19.30 -88.13
CA HIS A 5 70.01 20.57 -88.49
C HIS A 5 68.51 20.53 -88.82
N ASN A 6 67.95 21.74 -88.72
CA ASN A 6 66.76 22.28 -89.37
C ASN A 6 65.45 22.08 -88.58
N HIS A 7 64.94 23.16 -87.97
CA HIS A 7 64.06 24.18 -88.57
C HIS A 7 62.65 23.59 -88.79
N ILE A 8 61.50 24.22 -88.54
CA ILE A 8 61.04 25.52 -88.02
C ILE A 8 59.48 25.41 -88.12
N PHE A 9 58.75 26.38 -87.56
CA PHE A 9 57.39 26.82 -87.92
C PHE A 9 56.16 26.21 -87.22
N LEU A 10 55.65 27.04 -86.31
CA LEU A 10 54.24 27.42 -86.14
C LEU A 10 53.36 27.25 -87.38
N ILE A 11 52.13 26.77 -87.19
CA ILE A 11 50.99 27.10 -88.04
C ILE A 11 49.80 27.46 -87.17
N VAL A 12 49.37 28.72 -87.30
CA VAL A 12 48.02 29.20 -86.96
C VAL A 12 47.16 29.01 -88.20
N ILE A 13 46.02 28.33 -88.08
CA ILE A 13 44.90 28.49 -89.02
C ILE A 13 43.60 28.51 -88.21
N GLY A 14 42.94 29.66 -88.19
CA GLY A 14 41.53 29.75 -87.88
C GLY A 14 40.70 29.37 -89.10
N PHE A 15 39.60 28.66 -88.87
CA PHE A 15 38.49 28.57 -89.82
C PHE A 15 37.19 28.61 -89.04
N LEU A 16 36.33 29.56 -89.41
CA LEU A 16 35.04 29.82 -88.83
C LEU A 16 34.04 29.69 -89.98
N LEU A 17 33.15 28.69 -89.95
CA LEU A 17 31.74 28.83 -90.31
C LEU A 17 30.96 27.50 -90.19
N ALA A 18 29.86 27.65 -89.43
CA ALA A 18 28.68 26.84 -89.22
C ALA A 18 28.41 25.61 -90.12
N ILE A 19 28.18 24.47 -89.45
CA ILE A 19 27.26 23.42 -89.88
C ILE A 19 26.47 23.00 -88.64
N GLY A 20 25.14 23.14 -88.68
CA GLY A 20 24.26 22.48 -87.72
C GLY A 20 24.13 20.99 -88.07
N ALA A 21 24.32 20.11 -87.08
CA ALA A 21 23.90 18.72 -87.13
C ALA A 21 23.67 18.19 -85.70
N ASN A 22 22.67 17.31 -85.60
CA ASN A 22 21.98 16.80 -84.43
C ASN A 22 22.80 15.89 -83.49
N ALA A 23 22.35 15.87 -82.22
CA ALA A 23 22.27 14.79 -81.21
C ALA A 23 23.21 13.57 -81.29
N GLN A 24 23.87 13.21 -80.16
CA GLN A 24 23.37 12.20 -79.21
C GLN A 24 24.30 11.96 -77.99
N ASP A 25 23.66 11.68 -76.84
CA ASP A 25 24.04 10.81 -75.72
C ASP A 25 25.35 10.99 -74.92
N SER A 26 25.18 11.47 -73.68
CA SER A 26 25.80 10.83 -72.50
C SER A 26 24.93 11.07 -71.26
N THR A 27 23.88 10.26 -71.09
CA THR A 27 23.26 10.11 -69.77
C THR A 27 24.12 9.11 -68.98
N LEU A 28 24.77 9.59 -67.91
CA LEU A 28 25.54 8.72 -67.02
C LEU A 28 24.61 7.64 -66.43
N HIS A 29 25.06 6.38 -66.45
CA HIS A 29 24.31 5.24 -65.89
C HIS A 29 23.99 5.43 -64.39
N PHE A 30 24.81 6.24 -63.71
CA PHE A 30 24.53 6.78 -62.38
C PHE A 30 24.73 8.31 -62.41
N PRO A 31 23.66 9.12 -62.44
CA PRO A 31 23.80 10.57 -62.42
C PRO A 31 24.28 11.02 -61.03
N PHE A 32 25.33 11.82 -60.96
CA PHE A 32 25.72 12.50 -59.71
C PHE A 32 25.01 13.85 -59.62
N SER A 33 24.49 14.17 -58.44
CA SER A 33 23.94 15.49 -58.13
C SER A 33 25.09 16.37 -57.62
N ASP A 34 25.37 17.49 -58.28
CA ASP A 34 26.33 18.45 -57.72
C ASP A 34 25.81 19.01 -56.39
N ARG A 35 26.72 19.20 -55.44
CA ARG A 35 26.45 19.75 -54.11
C ARG A 35 26.12 21.23 -54.28
N ALA A 36 24.90 21.65 -53.90
CA ALA A 36 24.53 23.06 -54.02
C ALA A 36 25.41 23.92 -53.10
N SER A 37 25.65 25.17 -53.49
CA SER A 37 26.46 26.11 -52.69
C SER A 37 25.88 26.40 -51.31
N TYR A 38 24.64 25.98 -51.01
CA TYR A 38 24.06 26.16 -49.67
C TYR A 38 24.67 25.19 -48.66
N PRO A 39 25.17 25.66 -47.50
CA PRO A 39 25.76 24.81 -46.47
C PRO A 39 24.72 23.94 -45.73
N LEU A 40 23.43 24.23 -45.91
CA LEU A 40 22.31 23.38 -45.50
C LEU A 40 21.90 22.34 -46.55
N SER A 41 22.49 22.37 -47.76
CA SER A 41 22.16 21.40 -48.79
C SER A 41 22.83 20.06 -48.46
N SER A 42 21.99 19.10 -48.11
CA SER A 42 22.40 17.72 -47.90
C SER A 42 22.67 17.06 -49.25
N SER A 43 23.86 17.25 -49.81
CA SER A 43 24.50 16.14 -50.54
C SER A 43 25.64 15.58 -49.69
N GLY A 44 25.29 15.19 -48.47
CA GLY A 44 26.11 14.36 -47.59
C GLY A 44 26.01 12.88 -47.94
N GLN A 45 26.07 12.52 -49.23
CA GLN A 45 26.18 11.12 -49.64
C GLN A 45 27.65 10.69 -49.60
N SER A 46 28.15 10.30 -48.42
CA SER A 46 29.34 9.45 -48.33
C SER A 46 28.90 7.99 -48.48
N SER A 47 28.75 7.54 -49.72
CA SER A 47 28.61 6.11 -50.03
C SER A 47 29.96 5.60 -50.52
N PRO A 48 30.37 4.36 -50.21
CA PRO A 48 31.51 3.70 -50.86
C PRO A 48 31.40 3.66 -52.40
N LEU A 49 30.19 3.87 -52.92
CA LEU A 49 29.87 3.92 -54.36
C LEU A 49 30.22 5.28 -55.01
N TYR A 50 30.50 6.33 -54.24
CA TYR A 50 30.91 7.65 -54.74
C TYR A 50 32.36 7.96 -54.37
N LEU A 51 33.09 8.58 -55.29
CA LEU A 51 34.46 9.02 -55.04
C LEU A 51 34.48 10.10 -53.95
N GLN A 52 35.38 9.95 -52.98
CA GLN A 52 35.61 10.97 -51.95
C GLN A 52 36.27 12.21 -52.55
N ASN A 53 36.11 13.36 -51.88
CA ASN A 53 36.81 14.58 -52.28
C ASN A 53 38.33 14.37 -52.22
N PRO A 54 39.09 14.85 -53.23
CA PRO A 54 40.54 14.71 -53.23
C PRO A 54 41.19 15.52 -52.09
N SER A 55 42.31 15.01 -51.57
CA SER A 55 42.96 15.52 -50.35
C SER A 55 43.52 16.94 -50.45
N ASN A 56 43.51 17.54 -51.64
CA ASN A 56 43.95 18.91 -51.89
C ASN A 56 42.83 19.96 -51.73
N ILE A 57 41.60 19.54 -51.37
CA ILE A 57 40.50 20.43 -51.00
C ILE A 57 40.47 20.58 -49.48
N HIS A 58 40.54 21.82 -48.99
CA HIS A 58 40.47 22.13 -47.56
C HIS A 58 39.22 22.97 -47.26
N SER A 59 38.37 22.50 -46.35
CA SER A 59 37.20 23.23 -45.86
C SER A 59 37.53 23.90 -44.52
N GLN A 60 37.19 25.18 -44.36
CA GLN A 60 37.34 25.92 -43.11
C GLN A 60 36.12 26.79 -42.85
N VAL A 61 35.85 27.02 -41.56
CA VAL A 61 34.80 27.94 -41.10
C VAL A 61 35.46 29.05 -40.29
N VAL A 62 35.25 30.30 -40.69
CA VAL A 62 35.84 31.48 -40.03
C VAL A 62 34.72 32.43 -39.62
N TYR A 63 34.73 32.85 -38.36
CA TYR A 63 33.80 33.87 -37.87
C TYR A 63 34.26 35.27 -38.34
N ASP A 64 33.38 35.99 -39.03
CA ASP A 64 33.60 37.38 -39.41
C ASP A 64 32.98 38.32 -38.34
N PRO A 65 33.81 39.01 -37.52
CA PRO A 65 33.33 39.85 -36.44
C PRO A 65 32.63 41.14 -36.92
N LEU A 66 32.84 41.57 -38.17
CA LEU A 66 32.20 42.76 -38.73
C LEU A 66 30.76 42.46 -39.18
N THR A 67 30.56 41.32 -39.84
CA THR A 67 29.24 40.90 -40.33
C THR A 67 28.48 40.03 -39.32
N LYS A 68 29.14 39.60 -38.24
CA LYS A 68 28.62 38.67 -37.21
C LYS A 68 28.13 37.34 -37.80
N LYS A 69 28.79 36.88 -38.86
CA LYS A 69 28.42 35.66 -39.60
C LYS A 69 29.58 34.69 -39.65
N TYR A 70 29.26 33.40 -39.73
CA TYR A 70 30.22 32.33 -39.93
C TYR A 70 30.38 32.07 -41.43
N VAL A 71 31.60 32.24 -41.95
CA VAL A 71 31.94 32.08 -43.37
C VAL A 71 32.54 30.69 -43.59
N PHE A 72 31.87 29.87 -44.40
CA PHE A 72 32.31 28.57 -44.87
C PHE A 72 33.06 28.74 -46.19
N SER A 73 34.32 28.32 -46.26
CA SER A 73 35.14 28.39 -47.47
C SER A 73 35.81 27.05 -47.76
N GLU A 74 35.84 26.65 -49.03
CA GLU A 74 36.57 25.48 -49.53
C GLU A 74 37.68 25.94 -50.48
N THR A 75 38.94 25.62 -50.17
CA THR A 75 40.12 26.08 -50.90
C THR A 75 40.91 24.93 -51.51
N ILE A 76 41.48 25.17 -52.69
CA ILE A 76 42.55 24.34 -53.29
C ILE A 76 43.79 25.24 -53.38
N GLY A 77 44.77 25.01 -52.52
CA GLY A 77 45.90 25.93 -52.35
C GLY A 77 45.42 27.33 -51.93
N SER A 78 45.70 28.35 -52.74
CA SER A 78 45.28 29.74 -52.50
C SER A 78 43.95 30.13 -53.17
N TRP A 79 43.31 29.20 -53.89
CA TRP A 79 42.11 29.50 -54.68
C TRP A 79 40.86 28.94 -54.00
N ASN A 80 39.81 29.75 -53.91
CA ASN A 80 38.49 29.27 -53.49
C ASN A 80 37.94 28.36 -54.59
N TYR A 81 37.85 27.07 -54.28
CA TYR A 81 37.28 26.07 -55.17
C TYR A 81 35.79 26.34 -55.43
N ARG A 82 35.10 26.90 -54.43
CA ARG A 82 33.69 27.30 -54.50
C ARG A 82 33.46 28.65 -53.82
N ASN A 83 32.34 29.30 -54.14
CA ASN A 83 31.95 30.55 -53.50
C ASN A 83 31.73 30.35 -51.99
N PRO A 84 32.36 31.15 -51.12
CA PRO A 84 32.12 31.07 -49.69
C PRO A 84 30.66 31.34 -49.36
N THR A 85 30.15 30.66 -48.34
CA THR A 85 28.79 30.88 -47.84
C THR A 85 28.77 31.31 -46.39
N THR A 86 27.72 32.00 -45.98
CA THR A 86 27.67 32.61 -44.65
C THR A 86 26.42 32.20 -43.90
N MET A 87 26.56 31.89 -42.61
CA MET A 87 25.43 31.68 -41.69
C MET A 87 25.43 32.73 -40.59
N THR A 88 24.25 33.08 -40.10
CA THR A 88 24.12 33.78 -38.81
C THR A 88 24.48 32.85 -37.64
N MET A 89 24.70 33.41 -36.44
CA MET A 89 25.01 32.62 -35.24
C MET A 89 23.93 31.57 -34.94
N ASP A 90 22.65 31.96 -34.96
CA ASP A 90 21.54 31.05 -34.66
C ASP A 90 21.40 29.93 -35.70
N GLU A 91 21.74 30.20 -36.96
CA GLU A 91 21.75 29.19 -38.02
C GLU A 91 22.95 28.25 -37.87
N PHE A 92 24.12 28.78 -37.50
CA PHE A 92 25.33 28.01 -37.25
C PHE A 92 25.15 27.06 -36.07
N GLN A 93 24.60 27.53 -34.95
CA GLN A 93 24.30 26.68 -33.78
C GLN A 93 23.32 25.55 -34.11
N ARG A 94 22.26 25.85 -34.87
CA ARG A 94 21.30 24.83 -35.33
C ARG A 94 21.94 23.83 -36.30
N TYR A 95 22.85 24.28 -37.16
CA TYR A 95 23.61 23.43 -38.07
C TYR A 95 24.55 22.49 -37.31
N GLU A 96 25.33 23.01 -36.36
CA GLU A 96 26.28 22.24 -35.55
C GLU A 96 25.55 21.20 -34.69
N LEU A 97 24.45 21.59 -34.02
CA LEU A 97 23.62 20.67 -33.25
C LEU A 97 23.09 19.52 -34.13
N ARG A 98 22.62 19.83 -35.34
CA ARG A 98 22.13 18.81 -36.27
C ARG A 98 23.24 17.87 -36.74
N GLN A 99 24.46 18.38 -36.99
CA GLN A 99 25.59 17.54 -37.36
C GLN A 99 25.98 16.60 -36.21
N GLN A 100 26.08 17.11 -34.98
CA GLN A 100 26.38 16.29 -33.80
C GLN A 100 25.34 15.19 -33.58
N VAL A 101 24.05 15.49 -33.73
CA VAL A 101 22.97 14.48 -33.66
C VAL A 101 23.13 13.43 -34.75
N ASN A 102 23.40 13.83 -36.00
CA ASN A 102 23.60 12.89 -37.10
C ASN A 102 24.83 12.02 -36.92
N ASP A 103 25.95 12.58 -36.43
CA ASP A 103 27.18 11.85 -36.16
C ASP A 103 27.01 10.88 -34.98
N TYR A 104 26.26 11.28 -33.94
CA TYR A 104 25.84 10.38 -32.87
C TYR A 104 25.05 9.18 -33.40
N TRP A 105 24.04 9.42 -34.25
CA TRP A 105 23.25 8.33 -34.85
C TRP A 105 24.08 7.46 -35.80
N ARG A 106 25.04 8.03 -36.53
CA ARG A 106 26.00 7.24 -37.35
C ARG A 106 26.91 6.39 -36.50
N LEU A 107 27.43 6.90 -35.38
CA LEU A 107 28.26 6.14 -34.45
C LEU A 107 27.47 4.99 -33.81
N LYS A 108 26.19 5.24 -33.49
CA LYS A 108 25.26 4.22 -32.99
C LYS A 108 24.91 3.19 -34.07
N ALA A 109 24.70 3.63 -35.32
CA ALA A 109 24.36 2.76 -36.45
C ALA A 109 25.55 2.00 -37.04
N SER A 110 26.79 2.49 -36.89
CA SER A 110 28.01 1.78 -37.34
C SER A 110 28.31 0.54 -36.51
N GLY A 111 27.52 0.27 -35.45
CA GLY A 111 27.61 -0.96 -34.69
C GLY A 111 28.98 -1.17 -34.06
N SER A 112 29.75 -0.09 -33.84
CA SER A 112 31.00 -0.09 -33.09
C SER A 112 30.70 -0.31 -31.59
N SER A 113 29.99 -1.40 -31.32
CA SER A 113 29.84 -1.99 -30.02
C SER A 113 31.24 -2.39 -29.56
N LEU A 114 31.60 -1.96 -28.35
CA LEU A 114 32.70 -2.57 -27.60
C LEU A 114 32.50 -4.09 -27.39
N GLU A 115 31.33 -4.64 -27.75
CA GLU A 115 30.92 -6.01 -27.49
C GLU A 115 31.66 -7.05 -28.36
N GLN A 116 32.10 -6.71 -29.58
CA GLN A 116 32.82 -7.67 -30.41
C GLN A 116 34.26 -7.97 -29.93
N GLN A 117 34.76 -7.26 -28.92
CA GLN A 117 36.09 -7.48 -28.35
C GLN A 117 36.07 -8.21 -26.99
N LEU A 118 34.90 -8.53 -26.43
CA LEU A 118 34.78 -9.09 -25.07
C LEU A 118 34.61 -10.62 -25.00
N SER A 119 34.44 -11.32 -26.13
CA SER A 119 34.21 -12.78 -26.13
C SER A 119 35.47 -13.65 -25.92
N PHE A 120 36.61 -13.06 -25.60
CA PHE A 120 37.83 -13.79 -25.22
C PHE A 120 38.58 -13.03 -24.11
N ILE A 121 38.03 -12.98 -22.89
CA ILE A 121 38.84 -12.64 -21.71
C ILE A 121 39.54 -13.93 -21.28
N PRO A 122 40.83 -14.15 -21.62
CA PRO A 122 41.57 -15.29 -21.11
C PRO A 122 41.64 -15.20 -19.58
N PRO A 123 41.64 -16.34 -18.85
CA PRO A 123 41.78 -16.34 -17.40
C PRO A 123 43.05 -15.56 -17.01
N ILE A 124 42.90 -14.63 -16.08
CA ILE A 124 44.01 -13.79 -15.63
C ILE A 124 44.92 -14.68 -14.79
N GLN A 125 46.17 -14.86 -15.23
CA GLN A 125 47.18 -15.58 -14.46
C GLN A 125 48.05 -14.59 -13.69
N VAL A 126 48.01 -14.65 -12.37
CA VAL A 126 48.84 -13.82 -11.50
C VAL A 126 50.12 -14.57 -11.16
N GLY A 127 51.28 -14.02 -11.50
CA GLY A 127 52.57 -14.66 -11.21
C GLY A 127 53.00 -14.47 -9.76
N GLY A 128 53.47 -15.55 -9.11
CA GLY A 128 54.20 -15.48 -7.83
C GLY A 128 53.83 -16.59 -6.84
N GLU A 129 54.84 -17.18 -6.17
CA GLU A 129 54.63 -18.24 -5.17
C GLU A 129 53.78 -17.79 -3.96
N ALA A 130 53.75 -16.50 -3.66
CA ALA A 130 52.94 -15.96 -2.58
C ALA A 130 51.43 -16.01 -2.88
N PHE A 131 51.05 -15.82 -4.14
CA PHE A 131 49.64 -15.88 -4.57
C PHE A 131 49.13 -17.32 -4.55
N ASP A 132 49.93 -18.23 -5.11
CA ASP A 132 49.65 -19.67 -5.12
C ASP A 132 49.48 -20.24 -3.69
N LYS A 133 50.33 -19.84 -2.75
CA LYS A 133 50.22 -20.25 -1.34
C LYS A 133 48.93 -19.76 -0.66
N LEU A 134 48.41 -18.60 -1.03
CA LEU A 134 47.21 -18.02 -0.43
C LEU A 134 45.91 -18.52 -1.09
N PHE A 135 45.91 -18.71 -2.41
CA PHE A 135 44.71 -19.00 -3.20
C PHE A 135 44.68 -20.41 -3.82
N GLY A 136 45.76 -21.19 -3.69
CA GLY A 136 45.88 -22.58 -4.17
C GLY A 136 46.06 -22.73 -5.68
N SER A 137 45.95 -21.64 -6.45
CA SER A 137 46.20 -21.57 -7.88
C SER A 137 46.38 -20.11 -8.31
N ASN A 138 47.14 -19.89 -9.37
CA ASN A 138 47.40 -18.58 -9.96
C ASN A 138 46.32 -18.12 -10.95
N VAL A 139 45.25 -18.92 -11.13
CA VAL A 139 44.20 -18.67 -12.12
C VAL A 139 43.07 -17.87 -11.49
N ILE A 140 42.72 -16.75 -12.11
CA ILE A 140 41.53 -15.98 -11.78
C ILE A 140 40.52 -16.13 -12.91
N ASN A 141 39.32 -16.61 -12.57
CA ASN A 141 38.20 -16.75 -13.48
C ASN A 141 37.04 -15.88 -12.96
N ILE A 142 36.69 -14.81 -13.67
CA ILE A 142 35.58 -13.94 -13.32
C ILE A 142 34.68 -13.85 -14.54
N VAL A 143 33.40 -14.19 -14.36
CA VAL A 143 32.39 -14.23 -15.41
C VAL A 143 31.28 -13.23 -15.04
N PRO A 144 31.42 -11.96 -15.45
CA PRO A 144 30.33 -11.00 -15.31
C PRO A 144 29.26 -11.27 -16.36
N THR A 145 28.00 -11.21 -15.96
CA THR A 145 26.82 -11.35 -16.83
C THR A 145 25.83 -10.24 -16.50
N GLY A 146 25.03 -9.82 -17.48
CA GLY A 146 24.04 -8.76 -17.32
C GLY A 146 24.27 -7.58 -18.26
N SER A 147 23.73 -6.41 -17.90
CA SER A 147 23.76 -5.19 -18.69
C SER A 147 23.98 -3.97 -17.80
N ALA A 148 24.71 -2.98 -18.31
CA ALA A 148 24.81 -1.66 -17.71
C ALA A 148 24.40 -0.63 -18.77
N GLU A 149 23.37 0.15 -18.47
CA GLU A 149 22.88 1.24 -19.30
C GLU A 149 23.04 2.56 -18.55
N LEU A 150 23.63 3.55 -19.22
CA LEU A 150 23.73 4.93 -18.73
C LEU A 150 22.89 5.81 -19.65
N ILE A 151 21.86 6.43 -19.08
CA ILE A 151 20.93 7.29 -19.80
C ILE A 151 21.27 8.73 -19.46
N PHE A 152 21.67 9.47 -20.48
CA PHE A 152 21.89 10.91 -20.39
C PHE A 152 20.76 11.61 -21.16
N GLY A 153 19.96 12.39 -20.44
CA GLY A 153 18.84 13.15 -21.00
C GLY A 153 18.99 14.64 -20.73
N PHE A 154 18.56 15.46 -21.68
CA PHE A 154 18.37 16.89 -21.43
C PHE A 154 16.94 17.26 -21.81
N ASN A 155 16.16 17.64 -20.80
CA ASN A 155 14.76 18.00 -20.93
C ASN A 155 14.60 19.49 -20.67
N LEU A 156 13.99 20.22 -21.61
CA LEU A 156 13.59 21.60 -21.39
C LEU A 156 12.07 21.63 -21.22
N SER A 157 11.60 21.81 -19.98
CA SER A 157 10.18 21.99 -19.71
C SER A 157 9.82 23.47 -19.78
N LYS A 158 8.85 23.80 -20.63
CA LYS A 158 8.30 25.16 -20.72
C LYS A 158 6.82 25.16 -20.36
N GLN A 159 6.45 25.95 -19.37
CA GLN A 159 5.07 26.17 -18.96
C GLN A 159 4.68 27.63 -19.17
N ASP A 160 3.77 27.89 -20.11
CA ASP A 160 3.24 29.23 -20.39
C ASP A 160 2.11 29.61 -19.41
N ASN A 161 2.35 29.36 -18.11
CA ASN A 161 1.43 29.78 -17.05
C ASN A 161 1.81 31.20 -16.59
N PRO A 162 0.94 32.20 -16.79
CA PRO A 162 1.23 33.58 -16.41
C PRO A 162 1.42 33.76 -14.90
N ASN A 163 0.89 32.85 -14.07
CA ASN A 163 1.03 32.89 -12.61
C ASN A 163 2.44 32.46 -12.13
N ILE A 164 3.26 31.87 -13.02
CA ILE A 164 4.64 31.53 -12.73
C ILE A 164 5.54 32.68 -13.22
N SER A 165 6.56 33.04 -12.43
CA SER A 165 7.57 34.02 -12.84
C SER A 165 8.24 33.60 -14.15
N GLU A 166 8.48 34.53 -15.06
CA GLU A 166 9.03 34.24 -16.40
C GLU A 166 10.33 33.43 -16.37
N GLN A 167 11.17 33.64 -15.35
CA GLN A 167 12.42 32.89 -15.16
C GLN A 167 12.20 31.41 -14.82
N LEU A 168 11.07 31.07 -14.19
CA LEU A 168 10.69 29.71 -13.80
C LEU A 168 9.76 29.05 -14.82
N ARG A 169 9.36 29.76 -15.89
CA ARG A 169 8.53 29.20 -16.97
C ARG A 169 9.31 28.28 -17.90
N SER A 170 10.65 28.36 -17.94
CA SER A 170 11.51 27.49 -18.73
C SER A 170 12.59 26.89 -17.84
N VAL A 171 12.42 25.63 -17.45
CA VAL A 171 13.35 24.94 -16.55
C VAL A 171 14.09 23.86 -17.34
N PRO A 172 15.40 24.04 -17.59
CA PRO A 172 16.24 22.98 -18.12
C PRO A 172 16.51 21.96 -17.01
N SER A 173 16.40 20.68 -17.35
CA SER A 173 16.69 19.55 -16.46
C SER A 173 17.62 18.60 -17.19
N PHE A 174 18.72 18.25 -16.53
CA PHE A 174 19.61 17.18 -16.97
C PHE A 174 19.26 15.92 -16.20
N THR A 175 18.98 14.84 -16.92
CA THR A 175 18.68 13.53 -16.37
C THR A 175 19.91 12.65 -16.56
N PHE A 176 20.35 12.04 -15.47
CA PHE A 176 21.40 11.01 -15.46
C PHE A 176 20.84 9.81 -14.71
N ASP A 177 20.51 8.76 -15.45
CA ASP A 177 19.99 7.52 -14.89
C ASP A 177 20.97 6.38 -15.17
N GLU A 178 21.28 5.61 -14.13
CA GLU A 178 22.18 4.46 -14.17
C GLU A 178 21.37 3.19 -13.92
N LYS A 179 21.32 2.33 -14.93
CA LYS A 179 20.63 1.04 -14.89
C LYS A 179 21.65 -0.08 -15.00
N ILE A 180 22.16 -0.53 -13.86
CA ILE A 180 23.05 -1.68 -13.79
C ILE A 180 22.25 -2.88 -13.32
N ILE A 181 22.23 -3.93 -14.13
CA ILE A 181 21.81 -5.27 -13.77
C ILE A 181 23.00 -6.17 -14.01
N MET A 182 23.69 -6.59 -12.96
CA MET A 182 24.95 -7.31 -13.04
C MET A 182 24.96 -8.51 -12.09
N ASN A 183 25.32 -9.67 -12.62
CA ASN A 183 25.63 -10.87 -11.85
C ASN A 183 27.08 -11.27 -12.15
N VAL A 184 27.94 -11.26 -11.13
CA VAL A 184 29.36 -11.61 -11.23
C VAL A 184 29.60 -12.87 -10.44
N ALA A 185 29.89 -13.96 -11.14
CA ALA A 185 30.34 -15.21 -10.54
C ALA A 185 31.82 -15.41 -10.87
N GLY A 186 32.64 -15.80 -9.90
CA GLY A 186 34.05 -16.03 -10.16
C GLY A 186 34.77 -16.81 -9.06
N THR A 187 35.92 -17.35 -9.44
CA THR A 187 36.87 -18.03 -8.55
C THR A 187 38.26 -17.41 -8.70
N ILE A 188 38.91 -17.14 -7.58
CA ILE A 188 40.30 -16.72 -7.49
C ILE A 188 41.09 -17.90 -6.93
N GLY A 189 41.86 -18.54 -7.79
CA GLY A 189 42.48 -19.83 -7.51
C GLY A 189 41.43 -20.92 -7.23
N ASN A 190 41.71 -21.77 -6.24
CA ASN A 190 40.82 -22.84 -5.79
C ASN A 190 40.15 -22.51 -4.45
N LYS A 191 40.62 -21.48 -3.74
CA LYS A 191 40.21 -21.18 -2.36
C LYS A 191 39.25 -20.03 -2.22
N MET A 192 39.14 -19.13 -3.19
CA MET A 192 38.28 -17.96 -3.08
C MET A 192 37.21 -17.98 -4.17
N SER A 193 35.97 -17.81 -3.77
CA SER A 193 34.79 -17.72 -4.62
C SER A 193 34.05 -16.41 -4.37
N MET A 194 33.42 -15.90 -5.42
CA MET A 194 32.71 -14.63 -5.40
C MET A 194 31.42 -14.78 -6.18
N ASP A 195 30.34 -14.34 -5.56
CA ASP A 195 29.01 -14.26 -6.15
C ASP A 195 28.41 -12.90 -5.79
N ILE A 196 28.23 -12.04 -6.78
CA ILE A 196 27.72 -10.68 -6.61
C ILE A 196 26.55 -10.48 -7.56
N SER A 197 25.37 -10.21 -7.02
CA SER A 197 24.19 -9.78 -7.75
C SER A 197 23.88 -8.34 -7.38
N TYR A 198 23.82 -7.46 -8.38
CA TYR A 198 23.59 -6.04 -8.19
C TYR A 198 22.62 -5.51 -9.24
N ASN A 199 21.52 -4.92 -8.79
CA ASN A 199 20.48 -4.32 -9.59
C ASN A 199 20.15 -2.92 -9.04
N THR A 200 20.41 -1.87 -9.82
CA THR A 200 20.06 -0.49 -9.43
C THR A 200 18.56 -0.20 -9.53
N GLU A 201 17.80 -1.03 -10.25
CA GLU A 201 16.34 -0.96 -10.33
C GLU A 201 15.65 -1.93 -9.36
N ALA A 202 16.41 -2.58 -8.46
CA ALA A 202 15.84 -3.42 -7.41
C ALA A 202 14.88 -2.60 -6.55
N THR A 203 13.68 -3.12 -6.34
CA THR A 203 12.71 -2.49 -5.42
C THR A 203 13.14 -2.71 -3.96
N PHE A 204 13.89 -3.80 -3.69
CA PHE A 204 14.30 -4.18 -2.36
C PHE A 204 15.82 -4.35 -2.22
N ASP A 205 16.39 -3.82 -1.14
CA ASP A 205 17.83 -3.88 -0.85
C ASP A 205 18.40 -5.30 -0.69
N PHE A 206 17.54 -6.29 -0.38
CA PHE A 206 17.96 -7.69 -0.26
C PHE A 206 18.17 -8.40 -1.60
N GLU A 207 17.67 -7.85 -2.70
CA GLU A 207 17.94 -8.34 -4.05
C GLU A 207 19.43 -8.10 -4.41
N ASN A 208 20.04 -7.08 -3.81
CA ASN A 208 21.45 -6.80 -3.94
C ASN A 208 22.25 -7.69 -2.98
N GLN A 209 22.82 -8.75 -3.54
CA GLN A 209 23.58 -9.75 -2.79
C GLN A 209 25.06 -9.68 -3.13
N THR A 210 25.89 -9.81 -2.12
CA THR A 210 27.34 -9.88 -2.27
C THR A 210 27.83 -10.99 -1.36
N LYS A 211 28.38 -12.05 -1.91
CA LYS A 211 28.95 -13.15 -1.15
C LYS A 211 30.37 -13.42 -1.62
N LEU A 212 31.31 -13.21 -0.71
CA LEU A 212 32.72 -13.57 -0.89
C LEU A 212 33.01 -14.73 0.05
N GLU A 213 33.47 -15.85 -0.47
CA GLU A 213 33.71 -17.07 0.33
C GLU A 213 35.12 -17.61 0.07
N TYR A 214 35.93 -17.63 1.13
CA TYR A 214 37.20 -18.33 1.19
C TYR A 214 37.00 -19.71 1.84
N THR A 215 37.46 -20.77 1.18
CA THR A 215 37.46 -22.15 1.67
C THR A 215 38.89 -22.62 1.85
N GLY A 216 39.23 -23.04 3.08
CA GLY A 216 40.52 -23.63 3.38
C GLY A 216 40.55 -25.13 3.07
N GLU A 217 41.76 -25.68 2.99
CA GLU A 217 41.97 -27.12 2.75
C GLU A 217 41.63 -27.97 3.99
N GLU A 218 41.61 -29.30 3.81
CA GLU A 218 41.28 -30.26 4.87
C GLU A 218 42.21 -30.16 6.11
N ASP A 219 43.48 -29.77 5.92
CA ASP A 219 44.47 -29.65 7.00
C ASP A 219 44.55 -28.24 7.63
N GLU A 220 43.81 -27.25 7.10
CA GLU A 220 43.89 -25.86 7.56
C GLU A 220 42.94 -25.60 8.75
N ILE A 221 43.38 -24.75 9.69
CA ILE A 221 42.54 -24.34 10.84
C ILE A 221 41.35 -23.52 10.36
N ILE A 222 41.58 -22.62 9.41
CA ILE A 222 40.53 -21.80 8.81
C ILE A 222 39.80 -22.67 7.79
N LYS A 223 38.54 -23.02 8.08
CA LYS A 223 37.70 -23.80 7.15
C LYS A 223 36.95 -22.90 6.19
N LYS A 224 36.37 -21.82 6.71
CA LYS A 224 35.61 -20.88 5.90
C LYS A 224 35.74 -19.45 6.40
N ILE A 225 35.85 -18.50 5.48
CA ILE A 225 35.64 -17.06 5.76
C ILE A 225 34.64 -16.56 4.73
N GLU A 226 33.51 -16.03 5.19
CA GLU A 226 32.52 -15.40 4.33
C GLU A 226 32.44 -13.90 4.64
N ALA A 227 32.24 -13.09 3.61
CA ALA A 227 31.99 -11.66 3.74
C ALA A 227 30.82 -11.23 2.83
N GLY A 228 30.04 -10.27 3.31
CA GLY A 228 28.81 -9.81 2.68
C GLY A 228 27.58 -10.53 3.24
N ASN A 229 26.69 -11.06 2.39
CA ASN A 229 25.53 -11.83 2.78
C ASN A 229 25.98 -13.19 3.37
N VAL A 230 25.78 -13.36 4.67
CA VAL A 230 26.14 -14.55 5.44
C VAL A 230 24.92 -15.08 6.19
N ASN A 231 24.99 -16.34 6.61
CA ASN A 231 23.99 -16.96 7.47
C ASN A 231 24.69 -17.62 8.66
N LEU A 232 23.98 -17.69 9.79
CA LEU A 232 24.44 -18.41 10.98
C LEU A 232 23.40 -19.45 11.38
N PRO A 233 23.30 -20.60 10.69
CA PRO A 233 22.45 -21.68 11.14
C PRO A 233 23.03 -22.27 12.44
N ILE A 234 22.23 -22.26 13.52
CA ILE A 234 22.61 -22.83 14.81
C ILE A 234 21.74 -24.06 15.06
N PRO A 235 22.34 -25.20 15.45
CA PRO A 235 21.57 -26.40 15.78
C PRO A 235 20.83 -26.19 17.11
N GLY A 236 19.51 -25.98 17.03
CA GLY A 236 18.62 -26.05 18.18
C GLY A 236 17.31 -25.30 17.98
N SER A 237 16.41 -25.46 18.95
CA SER A 237 15.09 -24.83 18.99
C SER A 237 15.05 -23.57 19.86
N LEU A 238 15.85 -23.53 20.94
CA LEU A 238 15.84 -22.42 21.90
C LEU A 238 16.63 -21.20 21.41
N ILE A 239 17.75 -21.41 20.71
CA ILE A 239 18.56 -20.35 20.12
C ILE A 239 18.56 -20.51 18.61
N ASN A 240 17.81 -19.64 17.94
CA ASN A 240 17.76 -19.59 16.48
C ASN A 240 18.78 -18.54 15.99
N GLY A 241 19.67 -18.94 15.09
CA GLY A 241 20.53 -18.00 14.38
C GLY A 241 19.83 -17.40 13.16
N SER A 242 20.25 -16.20 12.76
CA SER A 242 19.65 -15.46 11.64
C SER A 242 20.14 -15.98 10.29
N GLN A 243 19.22 -16.01 9.30
CA GLN A 243 19.52 -16.42 7.93
C GLN A 243 19.85 -15.23 7.02
N SER A 244 19.60 -14.00 7.47
CA SER A 244 19.79 -12.79 6.67
C SER A 244 20.69 -11.76 7.34
N LEU A 245 22.00 -12.02 7.25
CA LEU A 245 23.03 -11.17 7.84
C LEU A 245 23.90 -10.56 6.76
N PHE A 246 24.34 -9.32 6.94
CA PHE A 246 25.37 -8.70 6.12
C PHE A 246 26.59 -8.37 6.98
N GLY A 247 27.71 -9.07 6.77
CA GLY A 247 28.91 -8.91 7.57
C GLY A 247 29.98 -9.95 7.29
N PHE A 248 30.66 -10.38 8.33
CA PHE A 248 31.76 -11.34 8.29
C PHE A 248 31.41 -12.58 9.09
N LYS A 249 31.60 -13.76 8.50
CA LYS A 249 31.48 -15.08 9.16
C LYS A 249 32.81 -15.81 9.05
N THR A 250 33.23 -16.45 10.13
CA THR A 250 34.44 -17.27 10.15
C THR A 250 34.14 -18.63 10.75
N GLU A 251 34.67 -19.69 10.14
CA GLU A 251 34.59 -21.05 10.63
C GLU A 251 36.01 -21.59 10.82
N LEU A 252 36.35 -21.92 12.06
CA LEU A 252 37.64 -22.42 12.48
C LEU A 252 37.49 -23.84 13.02
N GLN A 253 38.39 -24.74 12.67
CA GLN A 253 38.40 -26.12 13.19
C GLN A 253 39.72 -26.41 13.92
N PHE A 254 39.62 -26.69 15.21
CA PHE A 254 40.70 -27.10 16.10
C PHE A 254 40.52 -28.57 16.48
N GLY A 255 40.94 -29.47 15.59
CA GLY A 255 40.75 -30.91 15.77
C GLY A 255 39.26 -31.29 15.79
N LYS A 256 38.73 -31.60 16.97
CA LYS A 256 37.31 -31.96 17.18
C LYS A 256 36.40 -30.77 17.55
N LEU A 257 36.97 -29.58 17.75
CA LEU A 257 36.24 -28.37 18.05
C LEU A 257 36.06 -27.53 16.78
N THR A 258 34.83 -27.26 16.38
CA THR A 258 34.50 -26.26 15.36
C THR A 258 34.00 -25.00 16.04
N MET A 259 34.53 -23.84 15.65
CA MET A 259 34.14 -22.53 16.13
C MET A 259 33.65 -21.69 14.95
N THR A 260 32.37 -21.35 14.95
CA THR A 260 31.74 -20.48 13.96
C THR A 260 31.45 -19.14 14.61
N SER A 261 31.98 -18.04 14.07
CA SER A 261 31.74 -16.70 14.60
C SER A 261 31.19 -15.79 13.53
N VAL A 262 30.32 -14.85 13.93
CA VAL A 262 29.74 -13.85 13.04
C VAL A 262 29.85 -12.46 13.66
N PHE A 263 30.18 -11.48 12.83
CA PHE A 263 30.05 -10.06 13.12
C PHE A 263 29.31 -9.43 11.96
N SER A 264 28.06 -9.03 12.19
CA SER A 264 27.17 -8.67 11.09
C SER A 264 26.12 -7.66 11.47
N GLN A 265 25.56 -7.02 10.46
CA GLN A 265 24.29 -6.32 10.56
C GLN A 265 23.16 -7.28 10.18
N GLN A 266 22.22 -7.49 11.09
CA GLN A 266 21.02 -8.27 10.83
C GLN A 266 20.04 -7.44 9.99
N ARG A 267 19.64 -7.97 8.84
CA ARG A 267 18.69 -7.31 7.90
C ARG A 267 17.26 -7.86 8.02
N GLY A 268 17.07 -8.99 8.70
CA GLY A 268 15.77 -9.60 8.96
C GLY A 268 15.25 -9.38 10.38
N GLU A 269 13.94 -9.45 10.56
CA GLU A 269 13.23 -9.35 11.82
C GLU A 269 12.39 -10.60 12.04
N SER A 270 12.47 -11.21 13.22
CA SER A 270 11.68 -12.41 13.54
C SER A 270 10.26 -12.02 13.92
N SER A 271 9.26 -12.57 13.23
CA SER A 271 7.84 -12.43 13.55
C SER A 271 7.24 -13.80 13.91
N VAL A 272 6.32 -13.81 14.87
CA VAL A 272 5.61 -15.01 15.31
C VAL A 272 4.12 -14.76 15.20
N ILE A 273 3.42 -15.64 14.48
CA ILE A 273 1.99 -15.62 14.27
C ILE A 273 1.42 -16.90 14.88
N THR A 274 0.40 -16.77 15.71
CA THR A 274 -0.31 -17.94 16.29
C THR A 274 -1.72 -17.97 15.71
N VAL A 275 -2.16 -19.15 15.28
CA VAL A 275 -3.44 -19.41 14.66
C VAL A 275 -4.10 -20.58 15.39
N GLU A 276 -5.33 -20.40 15.86
CA GLU A 276 -6.10 -21.45 16.53
C GLU A 276 -7.34 -21.77 15.69
N GLY A 277 -7.71 -23.05 15.55
CA GLY A 277 -8.94 -23.43 14.82
C GLY A 277 -8.89 -23.34 13.29
N GLY A 278 -7.72 -23.11 12.67
CA GLY A 278 -7.57 -23.06 11.21
C GLY A 278 -7.82 -21.67 10.58
N ALA A 279 -8.45 -20.75 11.28
CA ALA A 279 -8.57 -19.35 10.86
C ALA A 279 -7.79 -18.43 11.80
N GLN A 280 -7.19 -17.37 11.26
CA GLN A 280 -6.50 -16.38 12.08
C GLN A 280 -7.52 -15.59 12.91
N LEU A 281 -7.61 -15.91 14.21
CA LEU A 281 -8.32 -15.07 15.17
C LEU A 281 -7.60 -13.74 15.30
N SER A 282 -8.32 -12.66 15.03
CA SER A 282 -7.85 -11.29 15.21
C SER A 282 -8.61 -10.65 16.35
N GLU A 283 -7.88 -10.24 17.39
CA GLU A 283 -8.44 -9.46 18.49
C GLU A 283 -8.67 -8.00 18.06
N PHE A 284 -9.73 -7.40 18.58
CA PHE A 284 -9.98 -5.98 18.45
C PHE A 284 -10.32 -5.38 19.82
N SER A 285 -9.94 -4.12 20.01
CA SER A 285 -10.31 -3.32 21.17
C SER A 285 -10.49 -1.87 20.73
N ILE A 286 -11.69 -1.34 20.89
CA ILE A 286 -12.12 -0.03 20.39
C ILE A 286 -12.74 0.74 21.56
N THR A 287 -12.32 1.99 21.77
CA THR A 287 -12.99 2.85 22.76
C THR A 287 -14.30 3.38 22.19
N VAL A 288 -15.31 3.60 23.03
CA VAL A 288 -16.64 4.02 22.55
C VAL A 288 -16.67 5.41 21.92
N ASP A 289 -15.64 6.23 22.15
CA ASP A 289 -15.46 7.50 21.45
C ASP A 289 -15.05 7.32 19.98
N ASP A 290 -14.53 6.14 19.59
CA ASP A 290 -14.18 5.82 18.20
C ASP A 290 -15.35 5.26 17.38
N TYR A 291 -16.55 5.81 17.57
CA TYR A 291 -17.70 5.56 16.70
C TYR A 291 -17.44 6.08 15.27
N ASP A 292 -18.14 5.51 14.28
CA ASP A 292 -17.92 5.83 12.88
C ASP A 292 -18.61 7.14 12.45
N VAL A 293 -17.88 8.24 12.64
CA VAL A 293 -18.34 9.61 12.43
C VAL A 293 -18.67 9.93 10.97
N ASN A 294 -19.69 10.75 10.76
CA ASN A 294 -20.11 11.30 9.48
C ASN A 294 -20.46 10.29 8.36
N LYS A 295 -20.95 9.09 8.73
CA LYS A 295 -21.36 8.06 7.77
C LYS A 295 -22.77 7.55 7.94
N HIS A 296 -23.26 7.49 9.17
CA HIS A 296 -24.52 6.87 9.52
C HIS A 296 -25.53 7.94 9.96
N TYR A 297 -26.68 8.00 9.30
CA TYR A 297 -27.69 9.03 9.56
C TYR A 297 -29.10 8.48 9.51
N PHE A 298 -29.92 8.82 10.50
CA PHE A 298 -31.37 8.67 10.44
C PHE A 298 -31.96 9.61 9.38
N LEU A 299 -33.07 9.17 8.77
CA LEU A 299 -33.74 9.92 7.72
C LEU A 299 -34.71 11.00 8.24
N SER A 300 -35.03 10.99 9.54
CA SER A 300 -35.92 11.91 10.24
C SER A 300 -35.90 11.58 11.73
N ASP A 301 -36.29 12.53 12.57
CA ASP A 301 -36.45 12.32 14.01
C ASP A 301 -37.44 11.21 14.33
N TYR A 302 -38.44 10.98 13.48
CA TYR A 302 -39.36 9.85 13.64
C TYR A 302 -38.62 8.51 13.68
N PHE A 303 -37.64 8.30 12.81
CA PHE A 303 -36.87 7.05 12.77
C PHE A 303 -35.95 6.93 13.98
N ARG A 304 -35.32 8.04 14.36
CA ARG A 304 -34.48 8.14 15.55
C ARG A 304 -35.25 7.78 16.82
N GLU A 305 -36.39 8.43 17.07
CA GLU A 305 -37.21 8.22 18.27
C GLU A 305 -37.82 6.81 18.36
N ASN A 306 -38.06 6.16 17.21
CA ASN A 306 -38.61 4.81 17.18
C ASN A 306 -37.54 3.72 17.15
N TYR A 307 -36.25 4.06 17.07
CA TYR A 307 -35.15 3.09 16.92
C TYR A 307 -35.13 2.06 18.05
N ASN A 308 -35.04 2.53 19.31
CA ASN A 308 -35.01 1.66 20.49
C ASN A 308 -36.27 0.81 20.60
N LYS A 309 -37.43 1.40 20.32
CA LYS A 309 -38.72 0.69 20.36
C LYS A 309 -38.77 -0.42 19.31
N ALA A 310 -38.29 -0.15 18.10
CA ALA A 310 -38.26 -1.12 17.01
C ALA A 310 -37.33 -2.31 17.29
N LEU A 311 -36.32 -2.11 18.15
CA LEU A 311 -35.31 -3.13 18.51
C LEU A 311 -35.47 -3.68 19.94
N SER A 312 -36.56 -3.33 20.64
CA SER A 312 -36.83 -3.79 22.01
C SER A 312 -37.17 -5.28 22.15
N ARG A 313 -37.40 -5.98 21.02
CA ARG A 313 -37.84 -7.39 20.98
C ARG A 313 -37.04 -8.20 19.97
N LEU A 314 -35.72 -8.03 19.98
CA LEU A 314 -34.82 -8.85 19.16
C LEU A 314 -35.09 -10.35 19.42
N PRO A 315 -35.05 -11.20 18.37
CA PRO A 315 -34.58 -10.91 17.00
C PRO A 315 -35.60 -10.25 16.05
N VAL A 316 -36.84 -9.98 16.49
CA VAL A 316 -37.86 -9.44 15.60
C VAL A 316 -37.85 -7.91 15.63
N ILE A 317 -37.51 -7.29 14.50
CA ILE A 317 -37.62 -5.84 14.32
C ILE A 317 -39.10 -5.44 14.25
N THR A 318 -39.59 -4.74 15.29
CA THR A 318 -40.98 -4.28 15.37
C THR A 318 -41.16 -2.91 14.72
N SER A 319 -41.06 -2.85 13.39
CA SER A 319 -41.33 -1.65 12.59
C SER A 319 -42.43 -1.92 11.56
N ASP A 320 -43.38 -0.99 11.46
CA ASP A 320 -44.46 -1.00 10.45
C ASP A 320 -44.04 -0.25 9.16
N VAL A 321 -42.78 0.20 9.08
CA VAL A 321 -42.23 0.98 7.96
C VAL A 321 -41.47 0.07 6.99
N ALA A 322 -41.63 0.33 5.69
CA ALA A 322 -40.74 -0.18 4.65
C ALA A 322 -40.44 0.93 3.63
N ILE A 323 -39.18 1.37 3.56
CA ILE A 323 -38.71 2.36 2.57
C ILE A 323 -38.64 1.71 1.19
N THR A 324 -39.36 2.28 0.23
CA THR A 324 -39.46 1.75 -1.14
C THR A 324 -38.45 2.37 -2.07
N ARG A 325 -38.15 3.67 -1.89
CA ARG A 325 -37.20 4.42 -2.72
C ARG A 325 -36.50 5.49 -1.90
N ILE A 326 -35.24 5.74 -2.20
CA ILE A 326 -34.46 6.82 -1.63
C ILE A 326 -33.50 7.38 -2.67
N GLU A 327 -33.37 8.71 -2.67
CA GLU A 327 -32.31 9.43 -3.37
C GLU A 327 -31.47 10.18 -2.33
N VAL A 328 -30.16 10.01 -2.41
CA VAL A 328 -29.19 10.65 -1.50
C VAL A 328 -28.32 11.59 -2.32
N TRP A 329 -28.26 12.85 -1.92
CA TRP A 329 -27.59 13.91 -2.66
C TRP A 329 -26.51 14.56 -1.80
N VAL A 330 -25.36 14.81 -2.43
CA VAL A 330 -24.18 15.42 -1.78
C VAL A 330 -23.62 16.58 -2.58
N THR A 331 -22.82 17.42 -1.93
CA THR A 331 -22.04 18.47 -2.60
C THR A 331 -21.12 17.89 -3.68
N ASN A 332 -21.13 18.47 -4.87
CA ASN A 332 -20.34 17.97 -6.00
C ASN A 332 -18.93 18.59 -6.02
N LYS A 333 -17.93 17.84 -5.57
CA LYS A 333 -16.52 18.28 -5.58
C LYS A 333 -15.77 17.90 -6.87
N THR A 334 -16.24 16.91 -7.62
CA THR A 334 -15.46 16.26 -8.69
C THR A 334 -15.87 16.66 -10.11
N THR A 335 -16.37 17.89 -10.31
CA THR A 335 -16.84 18.43 -11.61
C THR A 335 -17.64 17.41 -12.45
N ASN A 336 -18.38 16.51 -11.79
CA ASN A 336 -19.13 15.45 -12.45
C ASN A 336 -20.58 15.89 -12.49
N PHE A 337 -21.02 16.35 -13.66
CA PHE A 337 -22.36 16.90 -13.86
C PHE A 337 -23.36 15.87 -14.40
N GLU A 338 -23.01 14.58 -14.42
CA GLU A 338 -23.94 13.53 -14.83
C GLU A 338 -25.09 13.43 -13.81
N GLN A 339 -26.33 13.65 -14.28
CA GLN A 339 -27.54 13.66 -13.46
C GLN A 339 -27.56 14.70 -12.31
N SER A 340 -26.75 15.77 -12.40
CA SER A 340 -26.71 16.80 -11.36
C SER A 340 -27.98 17.65 -11.31
N ARG A 341 -28.41 18.04 -10.11
CA ARG A 341 -29.59 18.89 -9.88
C ARG A 341 -29.29 20.04 -8.95
N ASN A 342 -30.01 21.14 -9.13
CA ASN A 342 -30.09 22.19 -8.12
C ASN A 342 -30.99 21.70 -6.98
N ILE A 343 -30.56 21.87 -5.74
CA ILE A 343 -31.28 21.39 -4.55
C ILE A 343 -31.37 22.51 -3.53
N VAL A 344 -32.55 22.62 -2.92
CA VAL A 344 -32.78 23.40 -1.70
C VAL A 344 -33.16 22.40 -0.62
N ALA A 345 -32.29 22.22 0.36
CA ALA A 345 -32.47 21.26 1.44
C ALA A 345 -32.84 22.02 2.73
N ILE A 346 -33.92 21.61 3.39
CA ILE A 346 -34.43 22.23 4.63
C ILE A 346 -34.41 21.19 5.76
N ASN A 347 -33.95 21.58 6.96
CA ASN A 347 -33.90 20.70 8.13
C ASN A 347 -35.30 20.22 8.56
N ASP A 348 -36.23 21.16 8.70
CA ASP A 348 -37.61 20.96 9.17
C ASP A 348 -38.48 20.21 8.17
N LEU A 349 -38.02 19.93 6.94
CA LEU A 349 -38.89 19.31 5.94
C LEU A 349 -39.42 17.97 6.46
N ALA A 350 -40.75 17.90 6.54
CA ALA A 350 -41.50 16.73 6.97
C ALA A 350 -41.17 16.22 8.38
N GLU A 351 -40.60 17.05 9.28
CA GLU A 351 -40.36 16.67 10.67
C GLU A 351 -41.62 16.79 11.56
N PRO A 352 -41.77 15.90 12.56
CA PRO A 352 -42.87 15.96 13.51
C PRO A 352 -42.73 17.08 14.54
N TYR A 353 -41.51 17.54 14.82
CA TYR A 353 -41.19 18.61 15.77
C TYR A 353 -40.38 19.74 15.09
N PRO A 354 -40.95 20.43 14.10
CA PRO A 354 -40.25 21.48 13.36
C PRO A 354 -39.86 22.65 14.27
N MET A 355 -38.72 23.29 14.01
CA MET A 355 -38.19 24.42 14.79
C MET A 355 -38.70 25.78 14.29
N PHE A 356 -38.78 25.94 12.96
CA PHE A 356 -39.14 27.17 12.28
C PHE A 356 -40.56 27.12 11.72
N TYR A 357 -40.96 26.00 11.12
CA TYR A 357 -42.29 25.83 10.53
C TYR A 357 -43.31 25.30 11.53
N ASP A 358 -44.59 25.61 11.33
CA ASP A 358 -45.65 25.05 12.16
C ASP A 358 -46.07 23.66 11.68
N ARG A 359 -46.39 22.79 12.66
CA ARG A 359 -47.06 21.52 12.38
C ARG A 359 -48.45 21.77 11.80
N ASN A 360 -48.82 21.00 10.77
CA ASN A 360 -50.13 21.13 10.16
C ASN A 360 -51.22 20.54 11.08
N PRO A 361 -52.18 21.34 11.59
CA PRO A 361 -53.20 20.86 12.52
C PRO A 361 -54.18 19.85 11.91
N ALA A 362 -54.27 19.76 10.58
CA ALA A 362 -55.10 18.78 9.89
C ALA A 362 -54.46 17.38 9.82
N GLN A 363 -53.18 17.25 10.21
CA GLN A 363 -52.44 16.00 10.14
C GLN A 363 -52.36 15.31 11.50
N THR A 364 -52.64 14.00 11.52
CA THR A 364 -52.50 13.15 12.71
C THR A 364 -51.23 12.30 12.66
N GLY A 365 -50.71 11.91 13.84
CA GLY A 365 -49.52 11.06 13.96
C GLY A 365 -48.20 11.76 13.58
N ASN A 366 -47.09 11.11 13.87
CA ASN A 366 -45.73 11.68 13.74
C ASN A 366 -44.91 11.09 12.58
N TYR A 367 -45.53 10.28 11.71
CA TYR A 367 -44.84 9.66 10.58
C TYR A 367 -44.52 10.71 9.49
N PRO A 368 -43.26 10.79 9.03
CA PRO A 368 -42.75 11.90 8.24
C PRO A 368 -43.37 11.92 6.85
N ARG A 369 -43.89 13.07 6.43
CA ARG A 369 -44.47 13.27 5.09
C ARG A 369 -44.49 14.76 4.76
N ASN A 370 -44.40 15.11 3.48
CA ASN A 370 -44.37 16.52 3.04
C ASN A 370 -45.51 17.38 3.63
N ALA A 371 -46.69 16.80 3.85
CA ALA A 371 -47.84 17.50 4.41
C ALA A 371 -47.83 17.64 5.95
N LEU A 372 -46.90 16.98 6.67
CA LEU A 372 -46.90 16.89 8.15
C LEU A 372 -46.78 18.26 8.81
N ASN A 373 -45.97 19.13 8.23
CA ASN A 373 -45.81 20.53 8.61
C ASN A 373 -45.98 21.43 7.39
N ASN A 374 -45.97 22.74 7.62
CA ASN A 374 -46.23 23.70 6.56
C ASN A 374 -45.00 23.97 5.66
N ALA A 375 -43.82 23.43 5.99
CA ALA A 375 -42.57 23.68 5.28
C ALA A 375 -42.70 23.43 3.78
N TYR A 376 -43.13 22.24 3.36
CA TYR A 376 -43.27 21.93 1.93
C TYR A 376 -44.29 22.82 1.23
N GLY A 377 -45.42 23.12 1.89
CA GLY A 377 -46.45 23.99 1.35
C GLY A 377 -45.91 25.40 1.12
N GLU A 378 -45.31 26.00 2.13
CA GLU A 378 -44.76 27.36 2.05
C GLU A 378 -43.62 27.49 1.03
N LEU A 379 -42.71 26.52 0.98
CA LEU A 379 -41.62 26.47 -0.01
C LEU A 379 -42.14 26.41 -1.45
N THR A 380 -43.27 25.74 -1.68
CA THR A 380 -43.81 25.52 -3.03
C THR A 380 -44.85 26.56 -3.44
N THR A 381 -45.51 27.23 -2.50
CA THR A 381 -46.51 28.26 -2.79
C THR A 381 -46.02 29.67 -2.48
N THR A 382 -45.68 29.95 -1.22
CA THR A 382 -45.35 31.29 -0.71
C THR A 382 -43.97 31.73 -1.20
N HIS A 383 -42.99 30.84 -1.11
CA HIS A 383 -41.61 31.05 -1.53
C HIS A 383 -41.29 30.38 -2.86
N SER A 384 -42.28 30.21 -3.74
CA SER A 384 -42.12 29.49 -5.02
C SER A 384 -40.97 29.99 -5.92
N ALA A 385 -40.48 31.22 -5.72
CA ALA A 385 -39.30 31.77 -6.39
C ALA A 385 -38.00 30.99 -6.14
N ILE A 386 -37.89 30.22 -5.04
CA ILE A 386 -36.72 29.36 -4.72
C ILE A 386 -36.52 28.20 -5.71
N ARG A 387 -37.49 27.96 -6.60
CA ARG A 387 -37.32 27.08 -7.75
C ARG A 387 -36.19 27.54 -8.67
N ASP A 388 -35.90 28.83 -8.72
CA ASP A 388 -34.65 29.34 -9.27
C ASP A 388 -33.63 29.46 -8.13
N ILE A 389 -32.54 28.70 -8.23
CA ILE A 389 -31.50 28.64 -7.19
C ILE A 389 -30.87 30.01 -6.86
N LYS A 390 -30.94 30.96 -7.80
CA LYS A 390 -30.43 32.33 -7.62
C LYS A 390 -31.24 33.13 -6.59
N ASN A 391 -32.54 32.85 -6.47
CA ASN A 391 -33.44 33.59 -5.58
C ASN A 391 -33.47 33.00 -4.16
N VAL A 392 -32.95 31.77 -3.97
CA VAL A 392 -33.07 31.01 -2.72
C VAL A 392 -32.61 31.81 -1.50
N THR A 393 -31.43 32.43 -1.60
CA THR A 393 -30.86 33.18 -0.47
C THR A 393 -31.74 34.37 -0.10
N THR A 394 -32.15 35.18 -1.07
CA THR A 394 -32.98 36.37 -0.82
C THR A 394 -34.35 36.00 -0.26
N GLU A 395 -34.99 34.95 -0.78
CA GLU A 395 -36.33 34.52 -0.35
C GLU A 395 -36.31 33.90 1.05
N LEU A 396 -35.38 32.98 1.33
CA LEU A 396 -35.37 32.23 2.60
C LEU A 396 -34.77 33.05 3.74
N GLU A 397 -33.74 33.88 3.50
CA GLU A 397 -33.27 34.83 4.52
C GLU A 397 -34.33 35.91 4.79
N GLY A 398 -35.07 36.33 3.76
CA GLY A 398 -36.21 37.24 3.91
C GLY A 398 -37.36 36.64 4.74
N ALA A 399 -37.50 35.32 4.73
CA ALA A 399 -38.41 34.58 5.61
C ALA A 399 -37.85 34.40 7.04
N GLY A 400 -36.56 34.67 7.27
CA GLY A 400 -35.90 34.55 8.58
C GLY A 400 -35.14 33.24 8.78
N LEU A 401 -34.97 32.42 7.75
CA LEU A 401 -34.12 31.21 7.81
C LEU A 401 -32.64 31.56 7.59
N THR A 402 -31.75 30.83 8.25
CA THR A 402 -30.29 31.04 8.17
C THR A 402 -29.62 29.99 7.28
N LEU A 403 -28.89 30.44 6.25
CA LEU A 403 -28.09 29.56 5.39
C LEU A 403 -27.01 28.86 6.22
N GLY A 404 -26.79 27.57 5.96
CA GLY A 404 -25.78 26.78 6.65
C GLY A 404 -26.28 26.14 7.94
N THR A 405 -27.47 26.50 8.43
CA THR A 405 -28.06 25.94 9.66
C THR A 405 -29.48 25.42 9.42
N ASP A 406 -30.37 26.28 8.94
CA ASP A 406 -31.79 25.94 8.71
C ASP A 406 -32.00 25.37 7.31
N TYR A 407 -31.26 25.90 6.34
CA TYR A 407 -31.29 25.42 4.97
C TYR A 407 -29.93 25.43 4.31
N GLU A 408 -29.83 24.66 3.24
CA GLU A 408 -28.72 24.64 2.31
C GLU A 408 -29.19 24.76 0.87
N LYS A 409 -28.40 25.45 0.05
CA LYS A 409 -28.60 25.46 -1.41
C LYS A 409 -27.38 24.84 -2.07
N ILE A 410 -27.60 23.88 -2.96
CA ILE A 410 -26.53 23.19 -3.67
C ILE A 410 -26.77 23.33 -5.17
N GLU A 411 -25.87 24.02 -5.84
CA GLU A 411 -25.83 24.04 -7.30
C GLU A 411 -25.17 22.77 -7.82
N ASN A 412 -25.80 22.11 -8.78
CA ASN A 412 -25.31 20.87 -9.39
C ASN A 412 -24.90 19.80 -8.37
N ALA A 413 -25.76 19.57 -7.36
CA ALA A 413 -25.60 18.48 -6.41
C ALA A 413 -25.47 17.13 -7.13
N ARG A 414 -24.67 16.23 -6.54
CA ARG A 414 -24.42 14.89 -7.08
C ARG A 414 -25.36 13.89 -6.43
N LEU A 415 -26.07 13.12 -7.24
CA LEU A 415 -26.81 11.94 -6.77
C LEU A 415 -25.81 10.83 -6.46
N LEU A 416 -25.88 10.26 -5.26
CA LEU A 416 -25.12 9.06 -4.92
C LEU A 416 -25.76 7.84 -5.59
N SER A 417 -24.91 7.01 -6.18
CA SER A 417 -25.34 5.72 -6.71
C SER A 417 -25.64 4.74 -5.57
N PRO A 418 -26.50 3.72 -5.79
CA PRO A 418 -26.78 2.69 -4.80
C PRO A 418 -25.57 1.85 -4.36
N ARG A 419 -24.39 2.02 -4.99
CA ARG A 419 -23.13 1.37 -4.61
C ARG A 419 -22.31 2.20 -3.62
N GLU A 420 -22.67 3.46 -3.39
CA GLU A 420 -21.94 4.39 -2.54
C GLU A 420 -22.55 4.50 -1.13
N TYR A 421 -23.76 3.97 -0.95
CA TYR A 421 -24.44 3.93 0.33
C TYR A 421 -25.31 2.67 0.44
N THR A 422 -25.65 2.32 1.67
CA THR A 422 -26.68 1.34 2.01
C THR A 422 -27.73 2.02 2.89
N PHE A 423 -28.91 1.41 3.02
CA PHE A 423 -29.95 1.91 3.92
C PHE A 423 -30.71 0.75 4.55
N ASN A 424 -31.20 0.96 5.77
CA ASN A 424 -32.09 0.01 6.43
C ASN A 424 -33.54 0.44 6.18
N ASP A 425 -34.28 -0.40 5.46
CA ASP A 425 -35.64 -0.11 4.99
C ASP A 425 -36.69 -0.08 6.11
N LYS A 426 -36.42 -0.75 7.24
CA LYS A 426 -37.32 -0.83 8.40
C LYS A 426 -37.01 0.21 9.48
N LEU A 427 -35.73 0.47 9.72
CA LEU A 427 -35.25 1.36 10.78
C LEU A 427 -35.01 2.79 10.29
N GLY A 428 -34.94 3.01 8.98
CA GLY A 428 -34.90 4.34 8.38
C GLY A 428 -33.63 5.13 8.66
N TYR A 429 -32.49 4.50 8.40
CA TYR A 429 -31.19 5.15 8.37
C TYR A 429 -30.40 4.80 7.10
N ILE A 430 -29.47 5.67 6.74
CA ILE A 430 -28.50 5.48 5.65
C ILE A 430 -27.10 5.31 6.22
N SER A 431 -26.28 4.52 5.53
CA SER A 431 -24.88 4.28 5.84
C SER A 431 -24.05 4.51 4.58
N LEU A 432 -23.23 5.56 4.60
CA LEU A 432 -22.34 5.92 3.50
C LEU A 432 -21.08 5.04 3.53
N ASN A 433 -20.56 4.68 2.36
CA ASN A 433 -19.32 3.91 2.27
C ASN A 433 -18.09 4.77 2.61
N THR A 434 -18.18 6.08 2.40
CA THR A 434 -17.14 7.06 2.73
C THR A 434 -17.70 8.10 3.68
N ALA A 435 -16.90 8.51 4.67
CA ALA A 435 -17.27 9.60 5.56
C ALA A 435 -17.34 10.91 4.79
N LEU A 436 -18.37 11.71 5.08
CA LEU A 436 -18.48 13.05 4.55
C LEU A 436 -17.49 13.99 5.23
N ASN A 437 -16.92 14.89 4.45
CA ASN A 437 -16.11 15.98 4.98
C ASN A 437 -16.98 16.95 5.79
N THR A 438 -16.36 17.72 6.69
CA THR A 438 -17.08 18.67 7.55
C THR A 438 -17.88 19.69 6.74
N ASP A 439 -17.36 20.11 5.58
CA ASP A 439 -17.97 21.08 4.65
C ASP A 439 -18.98 20.48 3.67
N GLU A 440 -19.17 19.15 3.67
CA GLU A 440 -20.11 18.50 2.75
C GLU A 440 -21.54 18.49 3.28
N ILE A 441 -22.48 18.71 2.37
CA ILE A 441 -23.91 18.72 2.68
C ILE A 441 -24.48 17.35 2.30
N LEU A 442 -25.39 16.83 3.13
CA LEU A 442 -26.16 15.62 2.87
C LEU A 442 -27.64 15.95 2.84
N ALA A 443 -28.30 15.65 1.72
CA ALA A 443 -29.73 15.82 1.55
C ALA A 443 -30.37 14.54 1.03
N VAL A 444 -31.61 14.28 1.43
CA VAL A 444 -32.35 13.08 1.03
C VAL A 444 -33.77 13.42 0.57
N ALA A 445 -34.27 12.58 -0.33
CA ALA A 445 -35.69 12.46 -0.63
C ALA A 445 -36.05 10.97 -0.68
N TYR A 446 -37.18 10.59 -0.11
CA TYR A 446 -37.55 9.18 -0.01
C TYR A 446 -39.05 8.95 -0.02
N GLU A 447 -39.42 7.74 -0.39
CA GLU A 447 -40.77 7.19 -0.35
C GLU A 447 -40.76 5.94 0.52
N TYR A 448 -41.77 5.79 1.38
CA TYR A 448 -41.93 4.61 2.22
C TYR A 448 -43.39 4.25 2.37
N THR A 449 -43.64 3.02 2.79
CA THR A 449 -44.97 2.55 3.17
C THR A 449 -45.06 2.42 4.68
N TYR A 450 -46.18 2.84 5.25
CA TYR A 450 -46.54 2.61 6.64
C TYR A 450 -47.96 2.06 6.68
N ARG A 451 -48.11 0.83 7.17
CA ARG A 451 -49.40 0.10 7.22
C ARG A 451 -50.15 0.09 5.87
N GLY A 452 -49.41 -0.06 4.78
CA GLY A 452 -49.95 -0.13 3.41
C GLY A 452 -50.27 1.21 2.76
N GLN A 453 -50.03 2.35 3.43
CA GLN A 453 -50.14 3.69 2.85
C GLN A 453 -48.76 4.23 2.47
N THR A 454 -48.66 4.83 1.28
CA THR A 454 -47.42 5.45 0.79
C THR A 454 -47.27 6.88 1.28
N PHE A 455 -46.09 7.20 1.80
CA PHE A 455 -45.69 8.53 2.26
C PHE A 455 -44.42 8.96 1.54
N GLN A 456 -44.30 10.27 1.29
CA GLN A 456 -43.17 10.87 0.60
C GLN A 456 -42.61 12.04 1.40
N VAL A 457 -41.29 12.13 1.44
CA VAL A 457 -40.50 13.22 2.03
C VAL A 457 -39.55 13.77 0.98
N GLY A 458 -39.61 15.08 0.75
CA GLY A 458 -38.88 15.75 -0.33
C GLY A 458 -39.44 15.43 -1.71
N GLU A 459 -38.66 15.78 -2.73
CA GLU A 459 -38.99 15.61 -4.14
C GLU A 459 -37.97 14.69 -4.81
N LEU A 460 -38.43 13.51 -5.21
CA LEU A 460 -37.61 12.58 -6.00
C LEU A 460 -37.43 13.13 -7.42
N SER A 461 -36.22 13.03 -7.94
CA SER A 461 -35.83 13.64 -9.22
C SER A 461 -36.64 13.11 -10.41
N GLN A 462 -37.05 11.84 -10.38
CA GLN A 462 -37.76 11.18 -11.48
C GLN A 462 -39.29 11.30 -11.41
N SER A 463 -39.88 11.41 -10.22
CA SER A 463 -41.36 11.42 -10.04
C SER A 463 -41.95 12.79 -9.76
N SER A 464 -41.12 13.80 -9.46
CA SER A 464 -41.60 15.15 -9.13
C SER A 464 -42.12 15.95 -10.33
N GLY A 465 -41.77 15.57 -11.57
CA GLY A 465 -42.12 16.33 -12.78
C GLY A 465 -41.40 17.68 -12.93
N ILE A 466 -40.41 17.96 -12.07
CA ILE A 466 -39.63 19.20 -12.08
C ILE A 466 -38.36 18.98 -12.91
N SER A 467 -38.20 19.76 -13.97
CA SER A 467 -37.05 19.69 -14.87
C SER A 467 -35.92 20.63 -14.44
N ALA A 468 -34.67 20.26 -14.74
CA ALA A 468 -33.53 21.16 -14.61
C ALA A 468 -33.72 22.41 -15.52
N PRO A 469 -33.30 23.61 -15.09
CA PRO A 469 -32.45 23.92 -13.93
C PRO A 469 -33.22 24.17 -12.62
N SER A 470 -34.53 23.89 -12.55
CA SER A 470 -35.31 24.18 -11.35
C SER A 470 -34.89 23.32 -10.15
N SER A 471 -34.83 23.97 -8.98
CA SER A 471 -34.41 23.39 -7.72
C SER A 471 -35.43 22.39 -7.17
N LEU A 472 -34.93 21.25 -6.68
CA LEU A 472 -35.70 20.26 -5.93
C LEU A 472 -35.73 20.60 -4.44
N MET A 473 -36.87 20.40 -3.79
CA MET A 473 -36.99 20.53 -2.33
C MET A 473 -36.62 19.21 -1.66
N MET A 474 -35.66 19.26 -0.74
CA MET A 474 -35.14 18.07 -0.09
C MET A 474 -35.07 18.23 1.43
N LYS A 475 -34.96 17.09 2.10
CA LYS A 475 -34.69 17.05 3.52
C LYS A 475 -33.19 17.18 3.75
N LEU A 476 -32.80 18.14 4.57
CA LEU A 476 -31.42 18.33 5.00
C LEU A 476 -31.10 17.36 6.16
N ILE A 477 -30.05 16.57 6.00
CA ILE A 477 -29.57 15.61 7.01
C ILE A 477 -28.25 16.08 7.64
N LYS A 478 -27.37 16.70 6.85
CA LYS A 478 -26.14 17.33 7.33
C LYS A 478 -25.92 18.68 6.64
N PRO A 479 -25.95 19.82 7.36
CA PRO A 479 -25.52 21.12 6.85
C PRO A 479 -23.99 21.30 6.80
N THR A 480 -23.53 22.41 6.22
CA THR A 480 -22.14 22.88 6.30
C THR A 480 -21.74 23.27 7.73
N ASN A 481 -22.60 24.00 8.47
CA ASN A 481 -22.34 24.35 9.86
C ASN A 481 -22.84 23.25 10.81
N TYR A 482 -22.17 22.10 10.76
CA TYR A 482 -22.56 20.92 11.54
C TYR A 482 -21.93 20.91 12.92
N THR A 483 -22.61 21.52 13.89
CA THR A 483 -22.21 21.56 15.30
C THR A 483 -23.26 20.86 16.18
N PRO A 484 -22.95 20.51 17.43
CA PRO A 484 -23.93 19.90 18.34
C PRO A 484 -25.16 20.74 18.64
N ARG A 485 -25.16 22.04 18.28
CA ARG A 485 -26.34 22.91 18.37
C ARG A 485 -27.24 22.82 17.13
N SER A 486 -26.79 22.18 16.06
CA SER A 486 -27.59 21.98 14.85
C SER A 486 -28.72 21.01 15.17
N TYR A 487 -29.94 21.34 14.74
CA TYR A 487 -31.11 20.47 14.88
C TYR A 487 -30.88 19.08 14.27
N THR A 488 -30.10 19.01 13.18
CA THR A 488 -29.79 17.75 12.50
C THR A 488 -28.65 16.94 13.15
N TRP A 489 -27.99 17.47 14.18
CA TRP A 489 -26.86 16.80 14.85
C TRP A 489 -27.23 15.40 15.39
N ASP A 490 -28.46 15.29 15.87
CA ASP A 490 -29.01 14.10 16.49
C ASP A 490 -29.40 13.04 15.47
N LEU A 491 -29.54 13.42 14.19
CA LEU A 491 -29.76 12.46 13.10
C LEU A 491 -28.51 11.63 12.81
N MET A 492 -27.30 12.13 13.12
CA MET A 492 -26.09 11.31 13.01
C MET A 492 -26.08 10.23 14.09
N MET A 493 -26.01 8.99 13.65
CA MET A 493 -25.88 7.82 14.49
C MET A 493 -24.48 7.77 15.11
N LYS A 494 -24.42 7.57 16.42
CA LYS A 494 -23.18 7.50 17.22
C LYS A 494 -23.06 6.15 17.96
N ASN A 495 -23.83 5.16 17.49
CA ASN A 495 -23.99 3.83 18.05
C ASN A 495 -23.49 2.74 17.07
N VAL A 496 -22.62 3.14 16.12
CA VAL A 496 -22.06 2.27 15.08
C VAL A 496 -20.54 2.27 15.18
N TYR A 497 -19.96 1.08 15.26
CA TYR A 497 -18.53 0.88 15.51
C TYR A 497 -17.90 0.05 14.40
N ALA A 498 -16.76 0.52 13.88
CA ALA A 498 -16.02 -0.19 12.85
C ALA A 498 -14.93 -1.07 13.49
N LEU A 499 -15.08 -2.38 13.36
CA LEU A 499 -14.09 -3.37 13.81
C LEU A 499 -12.79 -3.33 13.02
N ARG A 500 -12.76 -2.58 11.91
CA ARG A 500 -11.68 -2.55 10.91
C ARG A 500 -11.42 -3.95 10.33
N ALA A 501 -12.47 -4.76 10.28
CA ALA A 501 -12.49 -6.12 9.78
C ALA A 501 -13.33 -6.21 8.50
N TYR A 502 -13.10 -7.26 7.71
CA TYR A 502 -13.89 -7.57 6.52
C TYR A 502 -14.28 -9.05 6.56
N GLN A 503 -15.47 -9.35 6.04
CA GLN A 503 -16.01 -10.72 5.94
C GLN A 503 -15.91 -11.48 7.28
N VAL A 504 -16.40 -10.84 8.34
CA VAL A 504 -16.42 -11.39 9.69
C VAL A 504 -17.31 -12.64 9.72
N VAL A 505 -16.82 -13.76 10.23
CA VAL A 505 -17.58 -15.02 10.34
C VAL A 505 -18.25 -15.14 11.72
N GLU A 506 -19.45 -15.71 11.80
CA GLU A 506 -20.23 -15.86 13.05
C GLU A 506 -19.58 -16.81 14.06
N ASP A 507 -19.09 -17.99 13.62
CA ASP A 507 -18.64 -19.09 14.50
C ASP A 507 -17.57 -18.70 15.53
N ASP A 508 -16.62 -17.84 15.13
CA ASP A 508 -15.51 -17.40 15.98
C ASP A 508 -15.64 -15.93 16.44
N PHE A 509 -16.79 -15.31 16.18
CA PHE A 509 -17.02 -13.93 16.57
C PHE A 509 -17.39 -13.85 18.04
N SER A 510 -16.59 -13.11 18.81
CA SER A 510 -16.99 -12.67 20.13
C SER A 510 -16.88 -11.15 20.21
N LEU A 511 -17.82 -10.55 20.94
CA LEU A 511 -17.81 -9.14 21.27
C LEU A 511 -18.34 -8.98 22.68
N ASP A 512 -17.56 -8.28 23.48
CA ASP A 512 -17.93 -7.80 24.79
C ASP A 512 -17.86 -6.28 24.85
N VAL A 513 -18.69 -5.72 25.71
CA VAL A 513 -18.56 -4.34 26.16
C VAL A 513 -17.95 -4.38 27.55
N LEU A 514 -16.85 -3.66 27.72
CA LEU A 514 -16.09 -3.58 28.96
C LEU A 514 -16.12 -2.16 29.51
N TYR A 515 -15.96 -2.03 30.81
CA TYR A 515 -15.78 -0.77 31.52
C TYR A 515 -14.44 -0.80 32.27
N ARG A 516 -13.63 0.23 32.07
CA ARG A 516 -12.34 0.38 32.76
C ARG A 516 -12.56 0.87 34.19
N ASP A 517 -12.28 0.01 35.16
CA ASP A 517 -12.35 0.33 36.57
C ASP A 517 -11.08 1.07 37.03
N ASP A 518 -11.26 2.22 37.68
CA ASP A 518 -10.17 3.04 38.19
C ASP A 518 -9.53 2.42 39.45
N GLU A 519 -10.30 1.67 40.24
CA GLU A 519 -9.80 1.09 41.50
C GLU A 519 -8.83 -0.07 41.25
N THR A 520 -9.16 -0.95 40.30
CA THR A 520 -8.32 -2.11 39.98
C THR A 520 -7.43 -1.90 38.76
N GLY A 521 -7.70 -0.89 37.93
CA GLY A 521 -7.03 -0.67 36.64
C GLY A 521 -7.38 -1.70 35.56
N ASN A 522 -8.37 -2.57 35.82
CA ASN A 522 -8.76 -3.65 34.91
C ASN A 522 -10.02 -3.26 34.14
N SER A 523 -10.22 -3.87 32.96
CA SER A 523 -11.47 -3.75 32.21
C SER A 523 -12.39 -4.91 32.57
N VAL A 524 -13.60 -4.62 33.03
CA VAL A 524 -14.59 -5.60 33.47
C VAL A 524 -15.84 -5.52 32.60
N ASN A 525 -16.55 -6.64 32.41
CA ASN A 525 -17.75 -6.71 31.56
C ASN A 525 -19.05 -6.35 32.30
N TYR A 526 -18.97 -5.69 33.46
CA TYR A 526 -20.09 -5.22 34.28
C TYR A 526 -19.76 -3.84 34.86
N LEU A 527 -20.73 -3.17 35.48
CA LEU A 527 -20.50 -1.86 36.14
C LEU A 527 -20.12 -2.05 37.62
N PRO A 528 -18.91 -1.67 38.07
CA PRO A 528 -18.44 -1.98 39.43
C PRO A 528 -18.96 -0.99 40.48
N GLY A 529 -19.58 -1.49 41.56
CA GLY A 529 -19.92 -0.67 42.73
C GLY A 529 -21.40 -0.28 42.89
N GLY A 530 -22.34 -1.08 42.37
CA GLY A 530 -23.78 -0.91 42.57
C GLY A 530 -24.54 -2.23 42.35
N ASP A 531 -25.87 -2.22 42.51
CA ASP A 531 -26.70 -3.44 42.40
C ASP A 531 -26.77 -4.05 40.98
N LEU A 532 -26.28 -3.31 39.97
CA LEU A 532 -26.12 -3.79 38.59
C LEU A 532 -24.77 -4.49 38.33
N ASP A 533 -23.96 -4.72 39.38
CA ASP A 533 -22.67 -5.41 39.29
C ASP A 533 -22.75 -6.87 38.82
N LYS A 534 -23.96 -7.46 38.82
CA LYS A 534 -24.22 -8.86 38.41
C LYS A 534 -24.71 -9.02 36.97
N THR A 535 -24.91 -7.92 36.25
CA THR A 535 -25.41 -7.95 34.87
C THR A 535 -24.28 -7.58 33.92
N ILE A 536 -24.01 -8.47 32.94
CA ILE A 536 -23.03 -8.19 31.90
C ILE A 536 -23.50 -7.03 31.00
N LEU A 537 -22.57 -6.21 30.54
CA LEU A 537 -22.85 -4.99 29.80
C LEU A 537 -23.53 -5.26 28.45
N ILE A 538 -23.17 -6.32 27.74
CA ILE A 538 -23.84 -6.69 26.48
C ILE A 538 -25.34 -6.95 26.69
N ARG A 539 -25.72 -7.58 27.81
CA ARG A 539 -27.13 -7.78 28.17
C ARG A 539 -27.80 -6.46 28.57
N LEU A 540 -27.10 -5.65 29.36
CA LEU A 540 -27.58 -4.33 29.78
C LEU A 540 -27.89 -3.44 28.56
N LEU A 541 -27.07 -3.55 27.50
CA LEU A 541 -27.15 -2.75 26.28
C LEU A 541 -27.96 -3.42 25.15
N ASN A 542 -28.78 -4.43 25.48
CA ASN A 542 -29.68 -5.12 24.56
C ASN A 542 -28.96 -5.82 23.38
N LEU A 543 -27.71 -6.25 23.58
CA LEU A 543 -26.89 -6.99 22.61
C LEU A 543 -26.91 -8.52 22.81
N ASP A 544 -27.49 -9.01 23.90
CA ASP A 544 -27.64 -10.44 24.27
C ASP A 544 -29.11 -10.68 24.59
N ASN A 545 -29.87 -11.21 23.63
CA ASN A 545 -31.31 -11.51 23.72
C ASN A 545 -31.63 -12.93 23.28
N MET A 546 -30.71 -13.62 22.61
CA MET A 546 -30.90 -14.96 22.10
C MET A 546 -29.89 -15.95 22.64
N ASN A 547 -30.21 -17.24 22.51
CA ASN A 547 -29.26 -18.31 22.75
C ASN A 547 -28.67 -18.83 21.43
N SER A 548 -27.70 -19.73 21.52
CA SER A 548 -27.15 -20.49 20.37
C SER A 548 -28.18 -21.16 19.43
N GLN A 549 -29.42 -21.40 19.87
CA GLN A 549 -30.50 -21.97 19.05
C GLN A 549 -31.39 -20.90 18.40
N ARG A 550 -31.09 -19.61 18.60
CA ARG A 550 -31.87 -18.44 18.17
C ARG A 550 -33.24 -18.32 18.86
N ASP A 551 -33.41 -18.97 20.00
CA ASP A 551 -34.56 -18.73 20.88
C ASP A 551 -34.33 -17.44 21.69
N PRO A 552 -35.38 -16.68 22.04
CA PRO A 552 -35.27 -15.37 22.72
C PRO A 552 -34.96 -15.52 24.22
N TYR A 553 -33.84 -16.16 24.53
CA TYR A 553 -33.30 -16.32 25.88
C TYR A 553 -31.83 -15.93 25.87
N PRO A 554 -31.41 -14.90 26.63
CA PRO A 554 -30.02 -14.45 26.63
C PRO A 554 -29.09 -15.51 27.22
N ASP A 555 -27.96 -15.79 26.56
CA ASP A 555 -26.97 -16.79 26.98
C ASP A 555 -25.63 -16.17 27.41
N GLY A 556 -25.49 -14.86 27.31
CA GLY A 556 -24.28 -14.14 27.69
C GLY A 556 -23.26 -14.00 26.56
N ILE A 557 -23.67 -14.25 25.32
CA ILE A 557 -22.88 -14.03 24.11
C ILE A 557 -23.56 -12.93 23.29
N PHE A 558 -22.78 -12.16 22.54
CA PHE A 558 -23.32 -11.16 21.61
C PHE A 558 -24.19 -11.82 20.53
N ASP A 559 -25.39 -11.28 20.31
CA ASP A 559 -26.30 -11.73 19.25
C ASP A 559 -25.76 -11.33 17.85
N TYR A 560 -25.17 -12.28 17.13
CA TYR A 560 -24.74 -12.07 15.75
C TYR A 560 -25.93 -12.06 14.78
N MET A 561 -26.45 -10.87 14.47
CA MET A 561 -27.58 -10.68 13.55
C MET A 561 -27.16 -9.83 12.34
N GLU A 562 -26.92 -10.50 11.22
CA GLU A 562 -26.58 -9.83 9.96
C GLU A 562 -27.66 -8.80 9.57
N GLY A 563 -27.21 -7.57 9.28
CA GLY A 563 -28.09 -6.47 8.90
C GLY A 563 -28.73 -5.72 10.08
N THR A 564 -28.60 -6.24 11.31
CA THR A 564 -29.22 -5.65 12.51
C THR A 564 -28.18 -5.25 13.55
N THR A 565 -27.41 -6.19 14.09
CA THR A 565 -26.36 -5.94 15.09
C THR A 565 -24.97 -5.95 14.47
N ILE A 566 -24.79 -6.59 13.31
CA ILE A 566 -23.53 -6.58 12.57
C ILE A 566 -23.74 -6.53 11.05
N ILE A 567 -22.83 -5.85 10.33
CA ILE A 567 -22.64 -5.95 8.89
C ILE A 567 -21.32 -6.70 8.63
N PRO A 568 -21.38 -8.00 8.30
CA PRO A 568 -20.20 -8.85 8.21
C PRO A 568 -19.21 -8.42 7.13
N SER A 569 -19.73 -7.92 6.00
CA SER A 569 -18.93 -7.59 4.81
C SER A 569 -17.86 -6.51 5.06
N ASN A 570 -18.10 -5.59 5.99
CA ASN A 570 -17.19 -4.51 6.35
C ASN A 570 -17.00 -4.34 7.87
N GLY A 571 -17.33 -5.38 8.64
CA GLY A 571 -17.04 -5.47 10.08
C GLY A 571 -17.60 -4.31 10.89
N ARG A 572 -18.89 -4.00 10.72
CA ARG A 572 -19.55 -2.89 11.45
C ARG A 572 -20.55 -3.43 12.46
N VAL A 573 -20.42 -3.01 13.70
CA VAL A 573 -21.35 -3.36 14.78
C VAL A 573 -22.32 -2.21 15.01
N PHE A 574 -23.60 -2.52 15.10
CA PHE A 574 -24.69 -1.60 15.36
C PHE A 574 -25.29 -1.94 16.71
N PHE A 575 -25.31 -0.97 17.63
CA PHE A 575 -25.97 -1.14 18.92
C PHE A 575 -27.48 -0.95 18.73
N PRO A 576 -28.33 -1.83 19.27
CA PRO A 576 -29.79 -1.75 19.17
C PRO A 576 -30.40 -0.74 20.14
N MET A 577 -29.62 0.28 20.48
CA MET A 577 -29.93 1.42 21.32
C MET A 577 -29.36 2.66 20.64
N LEU A 578 -30.06 3.79 20.77
CA LEU A 578 -29.75 5.05 20.12
C LEU A 578 -28.50 5.70 20.74
N GLU A 579 -28.46 5.75 22.07
CA GLU A 579 -27.39 6.29 22.88
C GLU A 579 -27.00 5.31 24.00
N PRO A 580 -26.45 4.13 23.65
CA PRO A 580 -26.19 3.04 24.60
C PRO A 580 -25.33 3.43 25.81
N PHE A 581 -24.44 4.42 25.68
CA PHE A 581 -23.59 4.90 26.77
C PHE A 581 -24.07 6.22 27.38
N GLY A 582 -25.16 6.78 26.86
CA GLY A 582 -25.71 8.09 27.20
C GLY A 582 -27.10 7.96 27.81
N SER A 583 -28.09 8.57 27.17
CA SER A 583 -29.46 8.66 27.67
C SER A 583 -30.14 7.30 27.86
N ASP A 584 -29.82 6.30 27.04
CA ASP A 584 -30.39 4.95 27.21
C ASP A 584 -29.88 4.27 28.47
N LEU A 585 -28.58 4.41 28.78
CA LEU A 585 -28.00 3.89 30.03
C LEU A 585 -28.57 4.62 31.25
N ALA A 586 -28.77 5.94 31.14
CA ALA A 586 -29.41 6.73 32.19
C ALA A 586 -30.85 6.26 32.44
N GLN A 587 -31.60 5.96 31.39
CA GLN A 587 -32.95 5.42 31.51
C GLN A 587 -32.95 4.04 32.18
N ILE A 588 -32.02 3.15 31.79
CA ILE A 588 -31.88 1.83 32.43
C ILE A 588 -31.64 1.96 33.94
N PHE A 589 -30.81 2.91 34.38
CA PHE A 589 -30.60 3.15 35.81
C PHE A 589 -31.86 3.65 36.51
N ASN A 590 -32.58 4.61 35.93
CA ASN A 590 -33.83 5.11 36.49
C ASN A 590 -34.92 4.03 36.59
N ASP A 591 -34.96 3.09 35.64
CA ASP A 591 -35.95 2.01 35.61
C ASP A 591 -35.57 0.85 36.55
N SER A 592 -34.28 0.67 36.87
CA SER A 592 -33.76 -0.52 37.56
C SER A 592 -33.28 -0.27 39.00
N LEU A 593 -33.01 0.97 39.39
CA LEU A 593 -32.44 1.35 40.69
C LEU A 593 -33.35 2.33 41.45
N ASP A 594 -33.13 2.44 42.75
CA ASP A 594 -33.74 3.50 43.55
C ASP A 594 -33.18 4.88 43.13
N SER A 595 -33.99 5.94 43.21
CA SER A 595 -33.66 7.28 42.68
C SER A 595 -32.27 7.81 43.10
N GLU A 596 -31.89 7.64 44.37
CA GLU A 596 -30.59 8.13 44.88
C GLU A 596 -29.41 7.32 44.30
N GLN A 597 -29.59 6.00 44.14
CA GLN A 597 -28.58 5.13 43.52
C GLN A 597 -28.50 5.39 42.00
N ALA A 598 -29.64 5.63 41.35
CA ALA A 598 -29.71 5.97 39.94
C ALA A 598 -28.95 7.27 39.66
N ASP A 599 -29.17 8.34 40.45
CA ASP A 599 -28.47 9.61 40.29
C ASP A 599 -26.94 9.44 40.42
N ALA A 600 -26.49 8.68 41.43
CA ALA A 600 -25.06 8.39 41.61
C ALA A 600 -24.48 7.56 40.45
N ALA A 601 -25.22 6.58 39.93
CA ALA A 601 -24.81 5.76 38.79
C ALA A 601 -24.77 6.58 37.49
N ILE A 602 -25.72 7.48 37.28
CA ILE A 602 -25.74 8.41 36.14
C ILE A 602 -24.52 9.32 36.20
N GLU A 603 -24.27 9.97 37.34
CA GLU A 603 -23.12 10.85 37.53
C GLU A 603 -21.79 10.11 37.36
N LYS A 604 -21.71 8.82 37.68
CA LYS A 604 -20.49 8.02 37.51
C LYS A 604 -20.32 7.49 36.09
N TYR A 605 -21.29 6.76 35.54
CA TYR A 605 -21.10 5.96 34.33
C TYR A 605 -21.60 6.61 33.03
N VAL A 606 -22.67 7.41 33.07
CA VAL A 606 -23.27 7.93 31.84
C VAL A 606 -22.31 8.89 31.14
N PHE A 607 -22.05 8.63 29.86
CA PHE A 607 -21.16 9.41 29.00
C PHE A 607 -21.98 10.17 27.95
N GLN A 608 -22.76 11.15 28.40
CA GLN A 608 -23.66 11.92 27.53
C GLN A 608 -22.90 12.79 26.53
N GLU A 609 -21.70 13.25 26.88
CA GLU A 609 -20.86 14.08 26.03
C GLU A 609 -20.40 13.37 24.75
N LEU A 610 -20.47 12.05 24.72
CA LEU A 610 -20.29 11.27 23.49
C LEU A 610 -21.33 11.65 22.42
N TYR A 611 -22.53 12.06 22.83
CA TYR A 611 -23.68 12.30 21.96
C TYR A 611 -23.96 13.78 21.73
N ASP A 612 -23.83 14.62 22.77
CA ASP A 612 -24.17 16.05 22.73
C ASP A 612 -22.98 17.00 22.43
N SER A 613 -21.78 16.45 22.30
CA SER A 613 -20.55 17.21 22.08
C SER A 613 -19.77 16.68 20.87
N THR A 614 -18.74 17.41 20.43
CA THR A 614 -17.88 16.92 19.34
C THR A 614 -17.04 15.74 19.81
N LYS A 615 -16.72 14.80 18.92
CA LYS A 615 -15.82 13.66 19.22
C LYS A 615 -14.53 14.07 19.93
N THR A 616 -13.90 15.15 19.46
CA THR A 616 -12.69 15.72 20.08
C THR A 616 -12.90 16.22 21.50
N LYS A 617 -14.07 16.75 21.83
CA LYS A 617 -14.40 17.23 23.17
C LYS A 617 -14.71 16.05 24.09
N ALA A 618 -15.48 15.07 23.62
CA ALA A 618 -15.79 13.84 24.36
C ALA A 618 -14.50 13.08 24.74
N GLN A 619 -13.54 12.96 23.82
CA GLN A 619 -12.24 12.33 24.06
C GLN A 619 -11.42 12.97 25.19
N GLN A 620 -11.59 14.27 25.44
CA GLN A 620 -10.90 14.97 26.51
C GLN A 620 -11.51 14.69 27.90
N ILE A 621 -12.72 14.14 27.96
CA ILE A 621 -13.43 13.81 29.21
C ILE A 621 -13.07 12.38 29.61
N ALA A 622 -11.81 12.19 30.01
CA ALA A 622 -11.26 10.88 30.36
C ALA A 622 -11.96 10.21 31.55
N GLU A 623 -12.62 10.99 32.41
CA GLU A 623 -13.39 10.50 33.55
C GLU A 623 -14.59 9.65 33.13
N LYS A 624 -15.17 9.94 31.96
CA LYS A 624 -16.33 9.26 31.37
C LYS A 624 -15.98 8.30 30.24
N ASN A 625 -14.90 8.59 29.50
CA ASN A 625 -14.45 7.74 28.40
C ASN A 625 -13.74 6.48 28.92
N LYS A 626 -14.53 5.53 29.41
CA LYS A 626 -14.08 4.30 30.07
C LYS A 626 -14.67 3.03 29.49
N PHE A 627 -15.64 3.13 28.60
CA PHE A 627 -16.19 1.98 27.90
C PHE A 627 -15.31 1.56 26.73
N LEU A 628 -15.16 0.26 26.58
CA LEU A 628 -14.39 -0.41 25.53
C LEU A 628 -15.28 -1.46 24.88
N ILE A 629 -15.11 -1.65 23.58
CA ILE A 629 -15.72 -2.71 22.80
C ILE A 629 -14.57 -3.60 22.37
N ALA A 630 -14.52 -4.82 22.91
CA ALA A 630 -13.41 -5.73 22.71
C ALA A 630 -13.90 -7.13 22.37
N GLY A 631 -13.08 -7.89 21.66
CA GLY A 631 -13.45 -9.23 21.25
C GLY A 631 -12.50 -9.79 20.21
N GLN A 632 -12.93 -10.85 19.55
CA GLN A 632 -12.17 -11.51 18.49
C GLN A 632 -13.06 -11.88 17.31
N TYR A 633 -12.46 -12.02 16.14
CA TYR A 633 -13.13 -12.52 14.96
C TYR A 633 -12.20 -13.36 14.09
N SER A 634 -12.79 -14.19 13.24
CA SER A 634 -12.11 -14.80 12.10
C SER A 634 -12.69 -14.27 10.77
N SER A 635 -11.88 -14.31 9.72
CA SER A 635 -12.29 -14.01 8.34
C SER A 635 -12.33 -15.29 7.50
N THR A 636 -13.14 -15.31 6.43
CA THR A 636 -13.52 -16.51 5.65
C THR A 636 -12.37 -17.36 5.05
N ASN A 637 -11.10 -16.93 5.09
CA ASN A 637 -9.98 -17.68 4.49
C ASN A 637 -9.32 -18.66 5.48
N GLY A 638 -10.05 -19.69 5.93
CA GLY A 638 -9.63 -20.64 6.98
C GLY A 638 -8.60 -21.73 6.61
N SER A 639 -7.89 -21.63 5.49
CA SER A 639 -6.74 -22.53 5.18
C SER A 639 -5.46 -21.77 4.86
N GLU A 640 -5.57 -20.46 4.66
CA GLU A 640 -4.49 -19.58 4.25
C GLU A 640 -4.20 -18.60 5.39
N ILE A 641 -3.02 -18.73 5.97
CA ILE A 641 -2.55 -17.85 7.03
C ILE A 641 -1.66 -16.80 6.38
N MET A 642 -2.09 -15.55 6.44
CA MET A 642 -1.31 -14.42 5.94
C MET A 642 -0.18 -14.13 6.93
N LEU A 643 1.06 -14.15 6.45
CA LEU A 643 2.25 -13.84 7.23
C LEU A 643 2.42 -12.34 7.52
N ASN A 644 1.57 -11.49 6.93
CA ASN A 644 1.67 -10.03 6.95
C ASN A 644 3.07 -9.52 6.57
N ALA A 645 3.77 -10.28 5.74
CA ALA A 645 5.16 -10.07 5.33
C ALA A 645 5.31 -10.51 3.87
N MET A 646 5.64 -9.61 2.95
CA MET A 646 5.88 -9.98 1.54
C MET A 646 7.36 -10.33 1.33
N ASN A 647 7.65 -11.20 0.35
CA ASN A 647 9.01 -11.64 0.00
C ASN A 647 9.81 -12.21 1.19
N VAL A 648 9.21 -13.16 1.90
CA VAL A 648 9.85 -13.86 3.02
C VAL A 648 11.01 -14.73 2.49
N PRO A 649 12.21 -14.71 3.08
CA PRO A 649 13.31 -15.59 2.68
C PRO A 649 12.92 -17.07 2.74
N GLN A 650 13.29 -17.83 1.71
CA GLN A 650 13.00 -19.27 1.64
C GLN A 650 13.62 -20.03 2.83
N GLY A 651 12.83 -20.94 3.44
CA GLY A 651 13.26 -21.74 4.59
C GLY A 651 13.29 -21.00 5.93
N SER A 652 12.91 -19.71 5.97
CA SER A 652 12.81 -18.96 7.24
C SER A 652 11.52 -19.22 8.00
N VAL A 653 10.51 -19.80 7.35
CA VAL A 653 9.19 -20.09 7.94
C VAL A 653 9.21 -21.44 8.63
N LYS A 654 9.10 -21.44 9.96
CA LYS A 654 8.94 -22.63 10.79
C LYS A 654 7.52 -22.70 11.33
N VAL A 655 6.81 -23.77 11.03
CA VAL A 655 5.43 -24.00 11.51
C VAL A 655 5.45 -25.10 12.57
N THR A 656 4.81 -24.83 13.71
CA THR A 656 4.70 -25.80 14.82
C THR A 656 3.23 -25.94 15.22
N ALA A 657 2.78 -27.15 15.56
CA ALA A 657 1.45 -27.43 16.09
C ALA A 657 1.56 -28.37 17.30
N ALA A 658 0.94 -28.01 18.44
CA ALA A 658 1.09 -28.74 19.73
C ALA A 658 2.55 -29.03 20.12
N GLY A 659 3.48 -28.13 19.79
CA GLY A 659 4.91 -28.28 20.07
C GLY A 659 5.66 -29.22 19.12
N ARG A 660 4.99 -29.82 18.12
CA ARG A 660 5.63 -30.56 17.03
C ARG A 660 5.88 -29.63 15.84
N GLU A 661 7.11 -29.58 15.35
CA GLU A 661 7.45 -28.91 14.08
C GLU A 661 6.86 -29.69 12.90
N LEU A 662 6.18 -28.96 12.01
CA LEU A 662 5.53 -29.50 10.82
C LEU A 662 6.52 -29.53 9.66
N MET A 663 6.31 -30.41 8.69
CA MET A 663 7.18 -30.51 7.51
C MET A 663 6.61 -29.73 6.32
N GLU A 664 7.39 -28.77 5.81
CA GLU A 664 7.06 -28.05 4.57
C GLU A 664 6.97 -29.03 3.38
N GLY A 665 5.95 -28.87 2.55
CA GLY A 665 5.61 -29.74 1.41
C GLY A 665 4.77 -30.97 1.75
N ALA A 666 4.71 -31.37 3.03
CA ALA A 666 3.89 -32.49 3.49
C ALA A 666 2.72 -32.03 4.38
N ASP A 667 3.01 -31.23 5.40
CA ASP A 667 2.02 -30.73 6.35
C ASP A 667 1.50 -29.32 5.97
N TYR A 668 2.34 -28.49 5.35
CA TYR A 668 2.00 -27.13 4.90
C TYR A 668 2.82 -26.72 3.66
N THR A 669 2.37 -25.71 2.92
CA THR A 669 3.16 -25.02 1.87
C THR A 669 3.30 -23.54 2.17
N VAL A 670 4.37 -22.91 1.70
CA VAL A 670 4.62 -21.48 1.85
C VAL A 670 4.71 -20.81 0.48
N ASP A 671 3.90 -19.78 0.27
CA ASP A 671 4.10 -18.79 -0.78
C ASP A 671 4.98 -17.67 -0.23
N TYR A 672 6.28 -17.78 -0.50
CA TYR A 672 7.30 -16.84 -0.03
C TYR A 672 7.16 -15.45 -0.65
N MET A 673 6.58 -15.33 -1.84
CA MET A 673 6.40 -14.03 -2.50
C MET A 673 5.24 -13.25 -1.88
N LEU A 674 4.08 -13.90 -1.76
CA LEU A 674 2.87 -13.28 -1.21
C LEU A 674 2.82 -13.31 0.32
N GLY A 675 3.71 -14.06 0.97
CA GLY A 675 3.76 -14.13 2.42
C GLY A 675 2.61 -14.92 2.98
N ARG A 676 2.38 -16.13 2.51
CA ARG A 676 1.20 -16.92 2.88
C ARG A 676 1.57 -18.36 3.16
N VAL A 677 1.04 -18.91 4.25
CA VAL A 677 1.17 -20.33 4.60
C VAL A 677 -0.17 -21.01 4.37
N THR A 678 -0.16 -22.13 3.66
CA THR A 678 -1.35 -22.98 3.48
C THR A 678 -1.14 -24.28 4.22
N ILE A 679 -2.03 -24.60 5.17
CA ILE A 679 -1.97 -25.87 5.89
C ILE A 679 -2.62 -26.95 5.01
N ILE A 680 -1.86 -27.99 4.66
CA ILE A 680 -2.32 -29.07 3.77
C ILE A 680 -2.89 -30.23 4.59
N ASN A 681 -2.31 -30.49 5.76
CA ASN A 681 -2.71 -31.58 6.64
C ASN A 681 -4.03 -31.24 7.36
N GLN A 682 -5.14 -31.72 6.79
CA GLN A 682 -6.50 -31.50 7.30
C GLN A 682 -6.69 -32.00 8.74
N GLY A 683 -6.00 -33.06 9.15
CA GLY A 683 -6.08 -33.57 10.51
C GLY A 683 -5.57 -32.58 11.57
N ILE A 684 -4.69 -31.65 11.19
CA ILE A 684 -4.22 -30.58 12.08
C ILE A 684 -5.28 -29.47 12.18
N LEU A 685 -5.90 -29.08 11.05
CA LEU A 685 -6.97 -28.08 11.02
C LEU A 685 -8.21 -28.55 11.78
N GLU A 686 -8.68 -29.77 11.51
CA GLU A 686 -9.87 -30.37 12.15
C GLU A 686 -9.68 -30.61 13.65
N SER A 687 -8.43 -30.73 14.12
CA SER A 687 -8.14 -30.93 15.54
C SER A 687 -8.26 -29.65 16.39
N GLY A 688 -8.36 -28.47 15.76
CA GLY A 688 -8.38 -27.18 16.45
C GLY A 688 -7.08 -26.82 17.18
N THR A 689 -6.00 -27.57 16.95
CA THR A 689 -4.72 -27.38 17.65
C THR A 689 -4.10 -26.02 17.27
N PRO A 690 -3.64 -25.21 18.25
CA PRO A 690 -2.90 -23.98 17.96
C PRO A 690 -1.66 -24.24 17.10
N ILE A 691 -1.60 -23.53 15.97
CA ILE A 691 -0.51 -23.51 15.00
C ILE A 691 0.29 -22.23 15.22
N ARG A 692 1.57 -22.37 15.57
CA ARG A 692 2.49 -21.25 15.73
C ARG A 692 3.47 -21.22 14.56
N ILE A 693 3.45 -20.14 13.81
CA ILE A 693 4.31 -19.86 12.67
C ILE A 693 5.35 -18.83 13.08
N SER A 694 6.63 -19.17 12.96
CA SER A 694 7.73 -18.23 13.14
C SER A 694 8.39 -17.97 11.80
N LEU A 695 8.67 -16.71 11.46
CA LEU A 695 9.30 -16.34 10.20
C LEU A 695 10.32 -15.22 10.39
N GLU A 696 11.28 -15.11 9.48
CA GLU A 696 12.20 -13.96 9.41
C GLU A 696 11.74 -13.07 8.25
N ASN A 697 11.34 -11.83 8.52
CA ASN A 697 10.91 -10.85 7.52
C ASN A 697 11.97 -9.77 7.33
N GLN A 698 12.34 -9.47 6.09
CA GLN A 698 13.11 -8.27 5.78
C GLN A 698 12.13 -7.10 5.61
N SER A 699 11.83 -6.40 6.72
CA SER A 699 10.90 -5.27 6.71
C SER A 699 11.35 -4.17 5.74
N LEU A 700 10.40 -3.71 4.91
CA LEU A 700 10.59 -2.71 3.86
C LEU A 700 11.04 -1.34 4.34
N PHE A 701 10.90 -1.04 5.63
CA PHE A 701 11.07 0.31 6.19
C PHE A 701 11.84 0.35 7.52
N ASN A 702 12.53 -0.73 7.91
CA ASN A 702 13.29 -0.69 9.15
C ASN A 702 14.63 0.04 8.96
N PHE A 703 14.64 1.34 9.26
CA PHE A 703 15.84 2.19 9.19
C PHE A 703 16.79 2.00 10.40
N GLN A 704 16.43 1.20 11.40
CA GLN A 704 17.28 0.95 12.56
C GLN A 704 18.33 -0.12 12.23
N THR A 705 19.60 0.18 12.50
CA THR A 705 20.69 -0.77 12.27
C THR A 705 20.76 -1.76 13.43
N LYS A 706 20.58 -3.05 13.15
CA LYS A 706 20.70 -4.14 14.12
C LYS A 706 22.07 -4.82 13.98
N THR A 707 22.94 -4.71 14.98
CA THR A 707 24.25 -5.37 14.96
C THR A 707 24.18 -6.68 15.74
N LEU A 708 24.46 -7.80 15.07
CA LEU A 708 24.55 -9.13 15.65
C LEU A 708 26.01 -9.60 15.69
N VAL A 709 26.49 -9.90 16.89
CA VAL A 709 27.78 -10.56 17.13
C VAL A 709 27.51 -11.88 17.80
N GLY A 710 28.02 -12.98 17.22
CA GLY A 710 27.75 -14.31 17.73
C GLY A 710 28.91 -15.27 17.57
N THR A 711 29.00 -16.25 18.45
CA THR A 711 29.91 -17.37 18.33
C THR A 711 29.21 -18.67 18.73
N HIS A 712 29.44 -19.72 17.96
CA HIS A 712 28.98 -21.07 18.21
C HIS A 712 30.20 -22.00 18.24
N LEU A 713 30.35 -22.72 19.34
CA LEU A 713 31.38 -23.72 19.56
C LEU A 713 30.71 -25.09 19.50
N ASN A 714 31.20 -26.00 18.66
CA ASN A 714 30.71 -27.36 18.56
C ASN A 714 31.87 -28.34 18.78
N TYR A 715 31.80 -29.12 19.85
CA TYR A 715 32.80 -30.12 20.20
C TYR A 715 32.27 -31.53 19.95
N LYS A 716 32.88 -32.21 18.96
CA LYS A 716 32.56 -33.59 18.62
C LYS A 716 33.26 -34.55 19.59
N ILE A 717 32.56 -35.03 20.61
CA ILE A 717 33.13 -35.96 21.60
C ILE A 717 33.37 -37.33 20.95
N SER A 718 32.40 -37.81 20.17
CA SER A 718 32.47 -39.03 19.35
C SER A 718 31.64 -38.87 18.07
N ASP A 719 31.69 -39.83 17.14
CA ASP A 719 30.82 -39.81 15.96
C ASP A 719 29.32 -39.84 16.28
N LYS A 720 28.97 -40.19 17.51
CA LYS A 720 27.61 -40.32 18.01
C LYS A 720 27.21 -39.23 19.00
N PHE A 721 28.14 -38.39 19.46
CA PHE A 721 27.89 -37.42 20.53
C PHE A 721 28.58 -36.08 20.27
N ASN A 722 27.78 -35.03 20.17
CA ASN A 722 28.23 -33.65 20.00
C ASN A 722 27.72 -32.78 21.16
N LEU A 723 28.55 -31.85 21.59
CA LEU A 723 28.21 -30.83 22.57
C LEU A 723 28.54 -29.46 21.99
N GLY A 724 27.54 -28.59 21.91
CA GLY A 724 27.67 -27.23 21.45
C GLY A 724 27.41 -26.19 22.55
N ALA A 725 27.96 -25.00 22.34
CA ALA A 725 27.75 -23.81 23.14
C ALA A 725 27.60 -22.61 22.21
N THR A 726 26.62 -21.75 22.48
CA THR A 726 26.31 -20.58 21.67
C THR A 726 26.30 -19.35 22.55
N ALA A 727 26.86 -18.24 22.07
CA ALA A 727 26.69 -16.92 22.67
C ALA A 727 26.46 -15.89 21.57
N MET A 728 25.44 -15.05 21.73
CA MET A 728 25.08 -14.00 20.78
C MET A 728 24.72 -12.71 21.51
N HIS A 729 25.07 -11.59 20.91
CA HIS A 729 24.70 -10.26 21.35
C HIS A 729 24.10 -9.49 20.18
N LEU A 730 22.87 -9.01 20.36
CA LEU A 730 22.12 -8.22 19.39
C LEU A 730 21.89 -6.83 19.97
N THR A 731 22.31 -5.79 19.25
CA THR A 731 22.09 -4.39 19.65
C THR A 731 21.47 -3.59 18.51
N GLU A 732 20.41 -2.85 18.85
CA GLU A 732 19.74 -1.91 17.96
C GLU A 732 20.24 -0.49 18.21
N LYS A 733 20.48 0.24 17.12
CA LYS A 733 20.82 1.66 17.19
C LYS A 733 19.64 2.50 16.72
N PRO A 734 19.07 3.36 17.58
CA PRO A 734 17.97 4.23 17.17
C PRO A 734 18.46 5.34 16.22
N LEU A 735 17.57 5.81 15.35
CA LEU A 735 17.85 6.92 14.42
C LEU A 735 18.10 8.25 15.16
N THR A 736 17.39 8.45 16.27
CA THR A 736 17.44 9.65 17.10
C THR A 736 17.76 9.28 18.54
N GLN A 737 18.36 10.21 19.29
CA GLN A 737 18.63 10.00 20.72
C GLN A 737 17.34 9.95 21.56
N LYS A 738 16.27 10.57 21.07
CA LYS A 738 14.94 10.47 21.67
C LYS A 738 14.17 9.40 20.90
N VAL A 739 13.73 8.37 21.63
CA VAL A 739 12.91 7.27 21.11
C VAL A 739 11.49 7.43 21.64
N ASN A 740 10.50 7.08 20.83
CA ASN A 740 9.11 7.04 21.28
C ASN A 740 8.90 5.79 22.14
N VAL A 741 7.86 5.81 22.97
CA VAL A 741 7.45 4.62 23.71
C VAL A 741 6.92 3.57 22.72
N GLY A 742 7.45 2.35 22.77
CA GLY A 742 7.20 1.28 21.80
C GLY A 742 8.30 1.13 20.72
N ASP A 743 9.16 2.13 20.54
CA ASP A 743 10.30 2.11 19.61
C ASP A 743 11.64 1.94 20.37
N GLU A 744 11.62 1.38 21.57
CA GLU A 744 12.81 1.25 22.39
C GLU A 744 13.82 0.25 21.77
N PRO A 745 15.09 0.66 21.56
CA PRO A 745 16.09 -0.22 20.98
C PRO A 745 16.46 -1.34 21.96
N ILE A 746 16.60 -2.56 21.46
CA ILE A 746 17.04 -3.70 22.26
C ILE A 746 18.56 -3.81 22.34
N SER A 747 19.06 -4.36 23.45
CA SER A 747 20.46 -4.74 23.62
C SER A 747 20.52 -6.01 24.45
N ASN A 748 20.38 -7.14 23.78
CA ASN A 748 20.18 -8.44 24.41
C ASN A 748 21.39 -9.35 24.17
N THR A 749 21.79 -10.07 25.20
CA THR A 749 22.80 -11.12 25.12
C THR A 749 22.15 -12.44 25.48
N ILE A 750 22.27 -13.43 24.60
CA ILE A 750 21.75 -14.78 24.80
C ILE A 750 22.93 -15.73 24.80
N TRP A 751 22.92 -16.72 25.70
CA TRP A 751 23.88 -17.82 25.66
C TRP A 751 23.20 -19.15 25.97
N GLY A 752 23.76 -20.25 25.47
CA GLY A 752 23.17 -21.56 25.66
C GLY A 752 24.10 -22.72 25.37
N LEU A 753 23.66 -23.90 25.76
CA LEU A 753 24.34 -25.17 25.56
C LEU A 753 23.38 -26.14 24.88
N ASN A 754 23.88 -26.93 23.94
CA ASN A 754 23.12 -27.96 23.27
C ASN A 754 23.92 -29.25 23.19
N GLY A 755 23.27 -30.40 23.33
CA GLY A 755 23.90 -31.71 23.22
C GLY A 755 23.04 -32.63 22.37
N SER A 756 23.67 -33.36 21.46
CA SER A 756 22.98 -34.37 20.65
C SER A 756 23.72 -35.70 20.69
N TYR A 757 23.00 -36.76 21.05
CA TYR A 757 23.47 -38.13 21.02
C TYR A 757 22.61 -38.94 20.06
N SER A 758 23.20 -39.51 19.01
CA SER A 758 22.48 -40.35 18.03
C SER A 758 23.19 -41.68 17.81
N THR A 759 22.45 -42.78 17.89
CA THR A 759 22.96 -44.12 17.60
C THR A 759 21.90 -44.97 16.92
N GLU A 760 22.34 -45.90 16.07
CA GLU A 760 21.48 -46.96 15.54
C GLU A 760 21.11 -47.93 16.68
N SER A 761 19.83 -48.33 16.71
CA SER A 761 19.28 -49.27 17.69
C SER A 761 18.73 -50.51 16.97
N GLN A 762 19.57 -51.53 16.90
CA GLN A 762 19.19 -52.79 16.27
C GLN A 762 18.10 -53.54 17.05
N LEU A 763 18.00 -53.29 18.36
CA LEU A 763 16.95 -53.84 19.22
C LEU A 763 15.57 -53.31 18.81
N VAL A 764 15.45 -52.01 18.50
CA VAL A 764 14.20 -51.41 18.03
C VAL A 764 13.86 -51.94 16.64
N THR A 765 14.83 -52.00 15.72
CA THR A 765 14.62 -52.60 14.38
C THR A 765 14.07 -54.03 14.51
N THR A 766 14.70 -54.85 15.35
CA THR A 766 14.31 -56.27 15.55
C THR A 766 12.93 -56.40 16.22
N LEU A 767 12.51 -55.44 17.05
CA LEU A 767 11.17 -55.43 17.64
C LEU A 767 10.10 -55.07 16.60
N VAL A 768 10.40 -54.12 15.71
CA VAL A 768 9.51 -53.74 14.60
C VAL A 768 9.35 -54.90 13.62
N ASP A 769 10.44 -55.60 13.29
CA ASP A 769 10.41 -56.79 12.42
C ASP A 769 9.64 -57.99 13.01
N LYS A 770 9.35 -57.98 14.32
CA LYS A 770 8.52 -59.02 14.96
C LYS A 770 7.02 -58.77 14.83
N LEU A 771 6.60 -57.60 14.33
CA LEU A 771 5.19 -57.35 14.05
C LEU A 771 4.77 -58.13 12.81
N PRO A 772 3.68 -58.93 12.87
CA PRO A 772 3.25 -59.71 11.72
C PRO A 772 2.94 -58.77 10.54
N PHE A 773 3.37 -59.19 9.34
CA PHE A 773 3.23 -58.48 8.06
C PHE A 773 4.14 -57.26 7.81
N LEU A 774 5.17 -57.01 8.65
CA LEU A 774 6.20 -55.97 8.45
C LEU A 774 7.60 -56.59 8.39
N GLU A 775 8.36 -56.33 7.33
CA GLU A 775 9.81 -56.61 7.23
C GLU A 775 10.54 -55.30 6.87
N THR A 776 11.31 -54.75 7.81
CA THR A 776 12.02 -53.48 7.64
C THR A 776 13.51 -53.69 7.42
N LYS A 777 14.02 -53.28 6.25
CA LYS A 777 15.46 -53.32 5.93
C LYS A 777 16.23 -52.07 6.40
N ALA A 778 15.51 -51.01 6.77
CA ALA A 778 16.11 -49.76 7.21
C ALA A 778 16.45 -49.84 8.71
N PRO A 779 17.65 -49.41 9.14
CA PRO A 779 18.02 -49.39 10.55
C PRO A 779 17.19 -48.36 11.33
N SER A 780 16.76 -48.71 12.53
CA SER A 780 16.14 -47.76 13.46
C SER A 780 17.23 -46.89 14.12
N THR A 781 17.00 -45.58 14.19
CA THR A 781 17.88 -44.63 14.87
C THR A 781 17.23 -44.13 16.17
N PHE A 782 18.05 -43.95 17.20
CA PHE A 782 17.67 -43.37 18.48
C PHE A 782 18.49 -42.10 18.70
N THR A 783 17.80 -40.97 18.83
CA THR A 783 18.43 -39.66 19.01
C THR A 783 17.88 -38.99 20.26
N VAL A 784 18.78 -38.49 21.11
CA VAL A 784 18.47 -37.66 22.29
C VAL A 784 19.10 -36.30 22.08
N VAL A 785 18.30 -35.25 22.19
CA VAL A 785 18.74 -33.86 22.13
C VAL A 785 18.41 -33.17 23.44
N GLY A 786 19.33 -32.39 23.98
CA GLY A 786 19.12 -31.55 25.15
C GLY A 786 19.61 -30.13 24.88
N GLU A 787 18.85 -29.13 25.30
CA GLU A 787 19.15 -27.72 25.06
C GLU A 787 18.90 -26.90 26.33
N PHE A 788 19.70 -25.85 26.52
CA PHE A 788 19.57 -24.85 27.55
C PHE A 788 19.89 -23.48 26.96
N ALA A 789 19.12 -22.45 27.28
CA ALA A 789 19.35 -21.07 26.86
C ALA A 789 18.96 -20.09 27.96
N GLN A 790 19.68 -18.97 28.05
CA GLN A 790 19.42 -17.86 28.96
C GLN A 790 19.59 -16.52 28.25
#